data_AF-A0A834RFS5-F1
#
_entry.id   AF-A0A834RFS5-F1
#
_cell.length_a   1.000
_cell.length_b   1.000
_cell.length_c   1.000
_cell.angle_alpha   90.00
_cell.angle_beta   90.00
_cell.angle_gamma   90.00
#
_symmetry.space_group_name_H-M   'P 1'
#
loop_
_entity.id
_entity.type
_entity.pdbx_description
1 polymer ?
#
loop_
_entity_poly.entity_id
_entity_poly.type
_entity_poly.pdbx_seq_one_letter_code
_entity_poly.pdbx_strand_id
1 'polypeptide(L)'
;MSQDQNEEFQYDQSRVDRSGCWTEENWEQEIEKHPLFTSKSPDPDQPQSELIEAISQLKYSPEFNSVEELMNSYREDGNQNFKNKRYRWAVDAYTEGIRLALEHSKSNSLDENCQKNLSILYNNRASAHFHLQNYRSSMNDALKASELDHYNLKSIHRYCQCCFQLEKYDLCIEFGQKHIKNFDPNDKIVTSIFNLIEKSQKNLKIQTRNKRRDENHMITIKSRQDSIIAAVRERKIRFQGSLFETTYTNTWTHFVHFDPENKDELVWPVVFIYPGPNVVDFIENFSETTSFLDQIKIMFNDHNRPAWDEKQDYNFDTITCSYLPVTFESNQPVDFDTNNVMERLRNFDINLRLIDALQFEDYLIEDALPRFFITIDSKPIIRLDKKNEWKERKQRKDLAPETKSISITLGDCLACSGCITSAEEVLILDQSYQKGLNDLVIVFSLSLQTLASFAAKFNCSLQSVAEHLAYFLHDLGVDYVFDLSLARHICLVEYGKELNDGHLAKPLISSTCPGFVCYAEKSQGDLLLPYLSNLKSPQQIMGLLVKRKLHLADPSAISVPIEKIYHVSLMPCFDKKLEASRVQNRISNAIAEVDCVLTPIEIEKILDAREITDLTRVPKRKLDTFSKDFNEDSAIYSHIGSGSGGYADNLIRLMLLKQKYSFLSDTNSLDWKANRNADFLELFIYQKEHNNVNESIKPILSFAILNGFRNIQNLVNRLKRKNCHYDFIEVSACPKGCLNGGAQFKDNLTTSIKQSDGLMTQELVETFYHQLPKTDFSISHNDHRTKELYDHLGIDENFIATFRTNFKAVTNNFNLLNSEW
;
A
#
# COMPACT_ATOMS: atom_id res chain seq x y z
N MET A 1 -7.00 -96.45 -16.46
CA MET A 1 -7.78 -96.69 -17.70
C MET A 1 -8.54 -95.40 -17.97
N SER A 2 -8.38 -94.65 -19.04
CA SER A 2 -7.63 -94.83 -20.29
C SER A 2 -7.73 -93.50 -21.05
N GLN A 3 -6.64 -93.17 -21.75
CA GLN A 3 -6.55 -92.35 -22.96
C GLN A 3 -6.62 -90.81 -22.84
N ASP A 4 -5.40 -90.26 -22.86
CA ASP A 4 -5.02 -89.00 -23.46
C ASP A 4 -5.65 -88.79 -24.85
N GLN A 5 -6.23 -87.61 -25.05
CA GLN A 5 -6.23 -86.93 -26.35
C GLN A 5 -5.41 -85.65 -26.19
N ASN A 6 -4.19 -85.68 -26.73
CA ASN A 6 -3.36 -84.50 -26.95
C ASN A 6 -4.06 -83.62 -28.00
N GLU A 7 -4.72 -82.56 -27.56
CA GLU A 7 -4.95 -81.39 -28.41
C GLU A 7 -3.79 -80.41 -28.19
N GLU A 8 -2.85 -80.44 -29.12
CA GLU A 8 -1.75 -79.50 -29.23
C GLU A 8 -2.35 -78.12 -29.60
N PHE A 9 -2.56 -77.25 -28.61
CA PHE A 9 -2.92 -75.84 -28.84
C PHE A 9 -1.75 -75.13 -29.53
N GLN A 10 -1.70 -75.18 -30.86
CA GLN A 10 -0.86 -74.28 -31.65
C GLN A 10 -1.37 -72.85 -31.45
N TYR A 11 -0.60 -72.04 -30.72
CA TYR A 11 -0.81 -70.60 -30.65
C TYR A 11 -0.61 -70.01 -32.05
N ASP A 12 -1.71 -69.67 -32.72
CA ASP A 12 -1.68 -68.96 -34.00
C ASP A 12 -1.13 -67.54 -33.77
N GLN A 13 0.18 -67.37 -33.98
CA GLN A 13 0.86 -66.08 -33.85
C GLN A 13 0.41 -65.04 -34.89
N SER A 14 -0.44 -65.42 -35.86
CA SER A 14 -0.89 -64.52 -36.94
C SER A 14 -2.04 -63.58 -36.55
N ARG A 15 -2.54 -63.63 -35.31
CA ARG A 15 -3.69 -62.83 -34.84
C ARG A 15 -3.44 -61.94 -33.61
N VAL A 16 -2.18 -61.71 -33.22
CA VAL A 16 -1.90 -60.69 -32.21
C VAL A 16 -1.74 -59.36 -32.92
N ASP A 17 -2.70 -58.46 -32.74
CA ASP A 17 -2.57 -57.07 -33.14
C ASP A 17 -1.41 -56.43 -32.34
N ARG A 18 -0.25 -56.29 -33.00
CA ARG A 18 0.96 -55.69 -32.41
C ARG A 18 1.06 -54.20 -32.69
N SER A 19 0.00 -53.57 -33.20
CA SER A 19 0.01 -52.14 -33.56
C SER A 19 0.29 -51.19 -32.39
N GLY A 20 0.15 -51.65 -31.14
CA GLY A 20 0.50 -50.91 -29.92
C GLY A 20 1.72 -51.42 -29.14
N CYS A 21 2.49 -52.39 -29.67
CA CYS A 21 3.69 -52.88 -28.98
C CYS A 21 4.90 -51.97 -29.22
N TRP A 22 5.81 -51.90 -28.23
CA TRP A 22 7.08 -51.21 -28.41
C TRP A 22 7.87 -51.85 -29.56
N THR A 23 8.33 -51.01 -30.49
CA THR A 23 9.19 -51.35 -31.61
C THR A 23 10.62 -50.88 -31.30
N GLU A 24 11.62 -51.45 -31.97
CA GLU A 24 13.02 -51.03 -31.80
C GLU A 24 13.24 -49.53 -32.11
N GLU A 25 12.32 -48.90 -32.85
CA GLU A 25 12.40 -47.49 -33.22
C GLU A 25 11.69 -46.54 -32.24
N ASN A 26 10.69 -47.02 -31.47
CA ASN A 26 9.88 -46.15 -30.59
C ASN A 26 10.03 -46.43 -29.08
N TRP A 27 10.74 -47.49 -28.67
CA TRP A 27 10.83 -47.87 -27.26
C TRP A 27 11.46 -46.80 -26.37
N GLU A 28 12.45 -46.03 -26.86
CA GLU A 28 13.07 -44.93 -26.11
C GLU A 28 12.08 -43.78 -25.83
N GLN A 29 11.20 -43.48 -26.79
CA GLN A 29 10.18 -42.44 -26.60
C GLN A 29 9.08 -42.91 -25.66
N GLU A 30 8.69 -44.19 -25.73
CA GLU A 30 7.67 -44.77 -24.86
C GLU A 30 8.18 -45.00 -23.43
N ILE A 31 9.45 -45.34 -23.24
CA ILE A 31 10.05 -45.47 -21.89
C ILE A 31 10.23 -44.09 -21.23
N GLU A 32 10.52 -43.02 -21.99
CA GLU A 32 10.55 -41.65 -21.46
C GLU A 32 9.18 -41.18 -20.97
N LYS A 33 8.09 -41.66 -21.58
CA LYS A 33 6.70 -41.39 -21.15
C LYS A 33 6.26 -42.26 -19.97
N HIS A 34 6.98 -43.33 -19.65
CA HIS A 34 6.60 -44.27 -18.59
C HIS A 34 6.80 -43.65 -17.19
N PRO A 35 5.80 -43.68 -16.29
CA PRO A 35 5.85 -43.01 -14.98
C PRO A 35 7.06 -43.40 -14.11
N LEU A 36 7.55 -44.62 -14.27
CA LEU A 36 8.67 -45.17 -13.49
C LEU A 36 10.06 -44.74 -14.02
N PHE A 37 10.16 -44.32 -15.28
CA PHE A 37 11.43 -44.04 -15.97
C PHE A 37 11.53 -42.61 -16.48
N THR A 38 10.46 -41.81 -16.36
CA THR A 38 10.46 -40.41 -16.74
C THR A 38 11.46 -39.62 -15.90
N SER A 39 12.34 -38.87 -16.57
CA SER A 39 13.40 -38.07 -15.95
C SER A 39 13.06 -36.58 -15.88
N LYS A 40 11.99 -36.17 -16.56
CA LYS A 40 11.48 -34.79 -16.62
C LYS A 40 10.15 -34.70 -15.88
N SER A 41 9.91 -33.57 -15.20
CA SER A 41 8.60 -33.30 -14.61
C SER A 41 7.58 -33.11 -15.73
N PRO A 42 6.34 -33.65 -15.61
CA PRO A 42 5.30 -33.47 -16.61
C PRO A 42 4.97 -31.99 -16.80
N ASP A 43 4.84 -31.59 -18.06
CA ASP A 43 4.41 -30.26 -18.49
C ASP A 43 2.88 -30.16 -18.34
N PRO A 44 2.33 -29.20 -17.58
CA PRO A 44 0.89 -29.09 -17.35
C PRO A 44 0.06 -28.86 -18.62
N ASP A 45 0.67 -28.34 -19.70
CA ASP A 45 -0.02 -28.06 -20.97
C ASP A 45 0.05 -29.24 -21.96
N GLN A 46 0.73 -30.34 -21.60
CA GLN A 46 0.78 -31.55 -22.41
C GLN A 46 -0.12 -32.66 -21.83
N PRO A 47 -0.85 -33.41 -22.68
CA PRO A 47 -1.62 -34.55 -22.22
C PRO A 47 -0.70 -35.55 -21.52
N GLN A 48 -1.04 -35.89 -20.27
CA GLN A 48 -0.28 -36.86 -19.49
C GLN A 48 -0.33 -38.23 -20.18
N SER A 49 0.71 -39.04 -19.96
CA SER A 49 0.66 -40.44 -20.41
C SER A 49 -0.57 -41.14 -19.83
N GLU A 50 -1.25 -41.95 -20.64
CA GLU A 50 -2.42 -42.75 -20.25
C GLU A 50 -2.16 -43.56 -18.96
N LEU A 51 -0.91 -43.99 -18.75
CA LEU A 51 -0.50 -44.70 -17.54
C LEU A 51 -0.50 -43.79 -16.29
N ILE A 52 -0.11 -42.52 -16.42
CA ILE A 52 -0.13 -41.54 -15.33
C ILE A 52 -1.59 -41.21 -14.98
N GLU A 53 -2.44 -41.04 -15.99
CA GLU A 53 -3.86 -40.79 -15.79
C GLU A 53 -4.55 -41.98 -15.11
N ALA A 54 -4.26 -43.21 -15.55
CA ALA A 54 -4.77 -44.42 -14.92
C ALA A 54 -4.32 -44.56 -13.45
N ILE A 55 -3.03 -44.29 -13.15
CA ILE A 55 -2.53 -44.30 -11.76
C ILE A 55 -3.20 -43.21 -10.93
N SER A 56 -3.41 -42.01 -11.50
CA SER A 56 -4.09 -40.89 -10.83
C SER A 56 -5.55 -41.23 -10.51
N GLN A 57 -6.28 -41.82 -11.45
CA GLN A 57 -7.66 -42.27 -11.24
C GLN A 57 -7.70 -43.37 -10.17
N LEU A 58 -6.81 -44.37 -10.22
CA LEU A 58 -6.75 -45.39 -9.19
C LEU A 58 -6.47 -44.82 -7.80
N LYS A 59 -5.63 -43.77 -7.70
CA LYS A 59 -5.19 -43.22 -6.42
C LYS A 59 -6.13 -42.16 -5.83
N TYR A 60 -6.83 -41.38 -6.65
CA TYR A 60 -7.59 -40.21 -6.20
C TYR A 60 -9.06 -40.19 -6.66
N SER A 61 -9.50 -41.12 -7.52
CA SER A 61 -10.89 -41.13 -7.96
C SER A 61 -11.82 -41.56 -6.82
N PRO A 62 -12.88 -40.77 -6.54
CA PRO A 62 -13.95 -41.19 -5.63
C PRO A 62 -14.75 -42.40 -6.13
N GLU A 63 -14.63 -42.76 -7.40
CA GLU A 63 -15.30 -43.94 -7.97
C GLU A 63 -14.62 -45.25 -7.54
N PHE A 64 -13.31 -45.20 -7.30
CA PHE A 64 -12.49 -46.38 -6.98
C PHE A 64 -12.06 -46.46 -5.51
N ASN A 65 -12.20 -45.38 -4.75
CA ASN A 65 -11.68 -45.29 -3.38
C ASN A 65 -12.75 -44.81 -2.41
N SER A 66 -12.78 -45.41 -1.22
CA SER A 66 -13.53 -44.88 -0.09
C SER A 66 -12.95 -43.56 0.41
N VAL A 67 -13.74 -42.78 1.17
CA VAL A 67 -13.28 -41.51 1.75
C VAL A 67 -12.09 -41.73 2.69
N GLU A 68 -12.08 -42.80 3.47
CA GLU A 68 -10.96 -43.14 4.35
C GLU A 68 -9.67 -43.40 3.55
N GLU A 69 -9.76 -44.16 2.45
CA GLU A 69 -8.62 -44.44 1.56
C GLU A 69 -8.08 -43.17 0.89
N LEU A 70 -8.97 -42.30 0.41
CA LEU A 70 -8.57 -41.01 -0.14
C LEU A 70 -7.88 -40.13 0.91
N MET A 71 -8.43 -40.03 2.11
CA MET A 71 -7.80 -39.29 3.22
C MET A 71 -6.40 -39.84 3.54
N ASN A 72 -6.23 -41.16 3.53
CA ASN A 72 -4.94 -41.81 3.75
C ASN A 72 -3.95 -41.51 2.61
N SER A 73 -4.40 -41.55 1.36
CA SER A 73 -3.62 -41.19 0.18
C SER A 73 -3.06 -39.77 0.27
N TYR A 74 -3.93 -38.77 0.53
CA TYR A 74 -3.52 -37.38 0.71
C TYR A 74 -2.63 -37.17 1.95
N ARG A 75 -2.87 -37.91 3.02
CA ARG A 75 -2.01 -37.90 4.22
C ARG A 75 -0.61 -38.40 3.88
N GLU A 76 -0.49 -39.48 3.12
CA GLU A 76 0.79 -40.04 2.70
C GLU A 76 1.56 -39.08 1.81
N ASP A 77 0.89 -38.45 0.84
CA ASP A 77 1.50 -37.43 -0.01
C ASP A 77 1.96 -36.21 0.78
N GLY A 78 1.14 -35.75 1.72
CA GLY A 78 1.52 -34.70 2.64
C GLY A 78 2.75 -35.08 3.46
N ASN A 79 2.80 -36.32 3.98
CA ASN A 79 3.94 -36.83 4.75
C ASN A 79 5.21 -36.95 3.91
N GLN A 80 5.12 -37.39 2.65
CA GLN A 80 6.27 -37.44 1.75
C GLN A 80 6.80 -36.05 1.43
N ASN A 81 5.91 -35.10 1.12
CA ASN A 81 6.27 -33.70 0.92
C ASN A 81 6.89 -33.08 2.17
N PHE A 82 6.35 -33.41 3.35
CA PHE A 82 6.88 -32.95 4.63
C PHE A 82 8.29 -33.48 4.88
N LYS A 83 8.55 -34.77 4.64
CA LYS A 83 9.90 -35.39 4.73
C LYS A 83 10.89 -34.71 3.79
N ASN A 84 10.44 -34.37 2.59
CA ASN A 84 11.23 -33.65 1.59
C ASN A 84 11.39 -32.14 1.88
N LYS A 85 10.95 -31.67 3.06
CA LYS A 85 10.94 -30.25 3.48
C LYS A 85 10.14 -29.34 2.53
N ARG A 86 9.26 -29.91 1.71
CA ARG A 86 8.32 -29.20 0.84
C ARG A 86 7.05 -28.89 1.61
N TYR A 87 7.18 -28.09 2.68
CA TYR A 87 6.11 -27.87 3.64
C TYR A 87 4.84 -27.26 3.02
N ARG A 88 4.97 -26.48 1.94
CA ARG A 88 3.81 -25.90 1.26
C ARG A 88 2.98 -26.95 0.52
N TRP A 89 3.63 -27.82 -0.25
CA TRP A 89 2.93 -28.96 -0.88
C TRP A 89 2.38 -29.94 0.14
N ALA A 90 3.03 -30.07 1.30
CA ALA A 90 2.47 -30.82 2.41
C ALA A 90 1.17 -30.18 2.92
N VAL A 91 1.14 -28.85 3.09
CA VAL A 91 -0.10 -28.12 3.45
C VAL A 91 -1.20 -28.33 2.43
N ASP A 92 -0.88 -28.25 1.14
CA ASP A 92 -1.86 -28.41 0.06
C ASP A 92 -2.46 -29.84 0.09
N ALA A 93 -1.61 -30.87 0.17
CA ALA A 93 -2.05 -32.27 0.27
C ALA A 93 -2.89 -32.55 1.53
N TYR A 94 -2.47 -32.06 2.71
CA TYR A 94 -3.28 -32.22 3.93
C TYR A 94 -4.61 -31.47 3.85
N THR A 95 -4.65 -30.34 3.14
CA THR A 95 -5.88 -29.53 2.96
C THR A 95 -6.91 -30.27 2.12
N GLU A 96 -6.49 -30.95 1.05
CA GLU A 96 -7.40 -31.79 0.26
C GLU A 96 -7.95 -32.95 1.09
N GLY A 97 -7.11 -33.63 1.88
CA GLY A 97 -7.58 -34.68 2.80
C GLY A 97 -8.61 -34.16 3.82
N ILE A 98 -8.41 -32.96 4.36
CA ILE A 98 -9.36 -32.32 5.29
C ILE A 98 -10.66 -31.93 4.57
N ARG A 99 -10.56 -31.38 3.35
CA ARG A 99 -11.72 -30.98 2.55
C ARG A 99 -12.64 -32.16 2.28
N LEU A 100 -12.07 -33.30 1.86
CA LEU A 100 -12.82 -34.53 1.62
C LEU A 100 -13.56 -35.02 2.87
N ALA A 101 -12.89 -35.01 4.02
CA ALA A 101 -13.49 -35.40 5.28
C ALA A 101 -14.67 -34.49 5.67
N LEU A 102 -14.51 -33.17 5.49
CA LEU A 102 -15.55 -32.19 5.80
C LEU A 102 -16.73 -32.27 4.82
N GLU A 103 -16.48 -32.52 3.54
CA GLU A 103 -17.54 -32.75 2.56
C GLU A 103 -18.35 -34.01 2.88
N HIS A 104 -17.67 -35.11 3.21
CA HIS A 104 -18.35 -36.33 3.64
C HIS A 104 -19.19 -36.11 4.90
N SER A 105 -18.67 -35.32 5.86
CA SER A 105 -19.37 -35.01 7.12
C SER A 105 -20.68 -34.24 6.96
N LYS A 106 -20.88 -33.54 5.82
CA LYS A 106 -22.12 -32.81 5.51
C LYS A 106 -23.25 -33.75 5.11
N SER A 107 -22.90 -34.90 4.51
CA SER A 107 -23.86 -35.85 3.96
C SER A 107 -24.07 -37.04 4.91
N ASN A 108 -23.03 -37.48 5.61
CA ASN A 108 -23.04 -38.62 6.53
C ASN A 108 -22.25 -38.30 7.81
N SER A 109 -22.55 -38.98 8.92
CA SER A 109 -21.70 -38.91 10.12
C SER A 109 -20.34 -39.57 9.84
N LEU A 110 -19.25 -38.87 10.11
CA LEU A 110 -17.89 -39.43 10.06
C LEU A 110 -17.77 -40.60 11.03
N ASP A 111 -17.30 -41.75 10.55
CA ASP A 111 -16.93 -42.87 11.40
C ASP A 111 -15.69 -42.54 12.27
N GLU A 112 -15.42 -43.38 13.28
CA GLU A 112 -14.34 -43.17 14.25
C GLU A 112 -12.95 -43.13 13.59
N ASN A 113 -12.74 -43.92 12.53
CA ASN A 113 -11.48 -43.96 11.79
C ASN A 113 -11.23 -42.65 11.02
N CYS A 114 -12.25 -42.14 10.33
CA CYS A 114 -12.20 -40.88 9.60
C CYS A 114 -12.02 -39.70 10.56
N GLN A 115 -12.68 -39.70 11.73
CA GLN A 115 -12.47 -38.67 12.76
C GLN A 115 -11.03 -38.66 13.29
N LYS A 116 -10.47 -39.84 13.58
CA LYS A 116 -9.07 -39.98 14.01
C LYS A 116 -8.10 -39.53 12.90
N ASN A 117 -8.38 -39.90 11.67
CA ASN A 117 -7.55 -39.51 10.52
C ASN A 117 -7.62 -37.99 10.27
N LEU A 118 -8.79 -37.39 10.47
CA LEU A 118 -8.98 -35.94 10.40
C LEU A 118 -8.16 -35.20 11.47
N SER A 119 -8.13 -35.69 12.71
CA SER A 119 -7.26 -35.13 13.77
C SER A 119 -5.78 -35.18 13.37
N ILE A 120 -5.33 -36.31 12.79
CA ILE A 120 -3.94 -36.48 12.32
C ILE A 120 -3.63 -35.49 11.19
N LEU A 121 -4.53 -35.30 10.23
CA LEU A 121 -4.36 -34.35 9.12
C LEU A 121 -4.23 -32.92 9.63
N TYR A 122 -5.11 -32.48 10.54
CA TYR A 122 -5.00 -31.16 11.16
C TYR A 122 -3.67 -31.00 11.91
N ASN A 123 -3.24 -31.99 12.69
CA ASN A 123 -1.96 -31.92 13.41
C ASN A 123 -0.74 -31.86 12.47
N ASN A 124 -0.76 -32.63 11.38
CA ASN A 124 0.32 -32.64 10.41
C ASN A 124 0.37 -31.34 9.61
N ARG A 125 -0.79 -30.78 9.23
CA ARG A 125 -0.88 -29.46 8.60
C ARG A 125 -0.44 -28.35 9.55
N ALA A 126 -0.80 -28.42 10.83
CA ALA A 126 -0.31 -27.52 11.86
C ALA A 126 1.23 -27.54 11.93
N SER A 127 1.83 -28.74 11.88
CA SER A 127 3.28 -28.91 11.85
C SER A 127 3.91 -28.25 10.61
N ALA A 128 3.29 -28.42 9.43
CA ALA A 128 3.77 -27.82 8.19
C ALA A 128 3.68 -26.28 8.24
N HIS A 129 2.56 -25.74 8.74
CA HIS A 129 2.40 -24.31 8.97
C HIS A 129 3.41 -23.76 9.98
N PHE A 130 3.77 -24.51 11.02
CA PHE A 130 4.77 -24.10 12.00
C PHE A 130 6.15 -23.93 11.35
N HIS A 131 6.56 -24.87 10.51
CA HIS A 131 7.83 -24.77 9.75
C HIS A 131 7.83 -23.61 8.74
N LEU A 132 6.66 -23.22 8.25
CA LEU A 132 6.46 -22.04 7.41
C LEU A 132 6.36 -20.72 8.21
N GLN A 133 6.46 -20.76 9.55
CA GLN A 133 6.25 -19.61 10.45
C GLN A 133 4.84 -19.01 10.39
N ASN A 134 3.87 -19.76 9.89
CA ASN A 134 2.45 -19.39 9.92
C ASN A 134 1.84 -19.75 11.28
N TYR A 135 2.32 -19.12 12.36
CA TYR A 135 2.00 -19.53 13.73
C TYR A 135 0.51 -19.46 14.07
N ARG A 136 -0.25 -18.51 13.52
CA ARG A 136 -1.72 -18.43 13.73
C ARG A 136 -2.47 -19.60 13.08
N SER A 137 -2.17 -19.91 11.81
CA SER A 137 -2.76 -21.05 11.11
C SER A 137 -2.39 -22.36 11.81
N SER A 138 -1.11 -22.49 12.21
CA SER A 138 -0.62 -23.63 12.98
C SER A 138 -1.35 -23.77 14.33
N MET A 139 -1.57 -22.67 15.06
CA MET A 139 -2.31 -22.66 16.32
C MET A 139 -3.75 -23.14 16.14
N ASN A 140 -4.47 -22.64 15.13
CA ASN A 140 -5.85 -23.00 14.88
C ASN A 140 -6.00 -24.49 14.47
N ASP A 141 -5.11 -24.99 13.63
CA ASP A 141 -5.11 -26.40 13.23
C ASP A 141 -4.74 -27.32 14.40
N ALA A 142 -3.78 -26.91 15.25
CA ALA A 142 -3.41 -27.66 16.45
C ALA A 142 -4.58 -27.71 17.46
N LEU A 143 -5.33 -26.61 17.61
CA LEU A 143 -6.53 -26.57 18.44
C LEU A 143 -7.59 -27.55 17.93
N LYS A 144 -7.93 -27.48 16.63
CA LYS A 144 -8.89 -28.40 16.01
C LYS A 144 -8.48 -29.87 16.16
N ALA A 145 -7.20 -30.17 15.97
CA ALA A 145 -6.68 -31.52 16.16
C ALA A 145 -6.86 -32.02 17.62
N SER A 146 -6.67 -31.13 18.60
CA SER A 146 -6.86 -31.46 20.02
C SER A 146 -8.32 -31.57 20.45
N GLU A 147 -9.24 -30.86 19.78
CA GLU A 147 -10.69 -30.98 19.98
C GLU A 147 -11.23 -32.32 19.42
N LEU A 148 -10.66 -32.78 18.30
CA LEU A 148 -11.01 -34.06 17.69
C LEU A 148 -10.39 -35.25 18.42
N ASP A 149 -9.14 -35.14 18.86
CA ASP A 149 -8.46 -36.16 19.65
C ASP A 149 -7.77 -35.53 20.87
N HIS A 150 -8.45 -35.64 22.01
CA HIS A 150 -7.99 -35.12 23.30
C HIS A 150 -6.73 -35.85 23.82
N TYR A 151 -6.40 -37.02 23.26
CA TYR A 151 -5.21 -37.79 23.62
C TYR A 151 -3.98 -37.46 22.76
N ASN A 152 -4.12 -36.57 21.76
CA ASN A 152 -3.04 -36.19 20.86
C ASN A 152 -2.09 -35.17 21.51
N LEU A 153 -1.09 -35.66 22.26
CA LEU A 153 -0.07 -34.82 22.92
C LEU A 153 0.70 -33.90 21.95
N LYS A 154 0.87 -34.31 20.69
CA LYS A 154 1.63 -33.53 19.70
C LYS A 154 0.87 -32.27 19.27
N SER A 155 -0.46 -32.34 19.15
CA SER A 155 -1.26 -31.16 18.82
C SER A 155 -1.29 -30.16 19.98
N ILE A 156 -1.42 -30.65 21.21
CA ILE A 156 -1.36 -29.82 22.43
C ILE A 156 0.00 -29.11 22.54
N HIS A 157 1.09 -29.83 22.31
CA HIS A 157 2.44 -29.25 22.31
C HIS A 157 2.60 -28.20 21.22
N ARG A 158 2.12 -28.49 20.01
CA ARG A 158 2.16 -27.55 18.89
C ARG A 158 1.38 -26.28 19.18
N TYR A 159 0.20 -26.38 19.78
CA TYR A 159 -0.61 -25.23 20.21
C TYR A 159 0.18 -24.35 21.19
N CYS A 160 0.76 -24.95 22.23
CA CYS A 160 1.57 -24.24 23.23
C CYS A 160 2.80 -23.55 22.60
N GLN A 161 3.47 -24.21 21.65
CA GLN A 161 4.58 -23.60 20.90
C GLN A 161 4.11 -22.37 20.11
N CYS A 162 2.95 -22.45 19.45
CA CYS A 162 2.41 -21.33 18.69
C CYS A 162 2.01 -20.16 19.60
N CYS A 163 1.35 -20.43 20.73
CA CYS A 163 1.01 -19.40 21.71
C CYS A 163 2.25 -18.67 22.22
N PHE A 164 3.34 -19.41 22.48
CA PHE A 164 4.61 -18.81 22.89
C PHE A 164 5.22 -17.90 21.81
N GLN A 165 5.23 -18.34 20.54
CA GLN A 165 5.73 -17.54 19.41
C GLN A 165 4.85 -16.31 19.10
N LEU A 166 3.56 -16.37 19.44
CA LEU A 166 2.59 -15.29 19.28
C LEU A 166 2.48 -14.38 20.51
N GLU A 167 3.35 -14.56 21.52
CA GLU A 167 3.34 -13.83 22.80
C GLU A 167 2.00 -13.90 23.56
N LYS A 168 1.20 -14.94 23.28
CA LYS A 168 -0.06 -15.26 23.98
C LYS A 168 0.22 -16.19 25.16
N TYR A 169 0.98 -15.68 26.13
CA TYR A 169 1.49 -16.47 27.25
C TYR A 169 0.39 -16.99 28.16
N ASP A 170 -0.67 -16.20 28.36
CA ASP A 170 -1.88 -16.54 29.09
C ASP A 170 -2.54 -17.81 28.52
N LEU A 171 -2.80 -17.83 27.21
CA LEU A 171 -3.41 -18.98 26.52
C LEU A 171 -2.52 -20.21 26.59
N CYS A 172 -1.20 -20.05 26.45
CA CYS A 172 -0.25 -21.14 26.59
C CYS A 172 -0.34 -21.81 27.98
N ILE A 173 -0.46 -21.00 29.04
CA ILE A 173 -0.53 -21.47 30.43
C ILE A 173 -1.85 -22.20 30.65
N GLU A 174 -2.97 -21.56 30.34
CA GLU A 174 -4.31 -22.12 30.57
C GLU A 174 -4.50 -23.42 29.80
N PHE A 175 -4.23 -23.40 28.50
CA PHE A 175 -4.42 -24.55 27.64
C PHE A 175 -3.48 -25.70 28.01
N GLY A 176 -2.20 -25.40 28.22
CA GLY A 176 -1.20 -26.39 28.60
C GLY A 176 -1.56 -27.07 29.93
N GLN A 177 -1.89 -26.30 30.98
CA GLN A 177 -2.26 -26.84 32.29
C GLN A 177 -3.56 -27.66 32.25
N LYS A 178 -4.52 -27.27 31.40
CA LYS A 178 -5.78 -28.01 31.24
C LYS A 178 -5.53 -29.40 30.66
N HIS A 179 -4.71 -29.50 29.61
CA HIS A 179 -4.61 -30.72 28.81
C HIS A 179 -3.54 -31.71 29.30
N ILE A 180 -2.52 -31.30 30.06
CA ILE A 180 -1.46 -32.22 30.53
C ILE A 180 -1.85 -33.06 31.77
N LYS A 181 -2.95 -32.73 32.47
CA LYS A 181 -3.34 -33.40 33.73
C LYS A 181 -3.60 -34.90 33.60
N ASN A 182 -4.02 -35.34 32.41
CA ASN A 182 -4.43 -36.72 32.15
C ASN A 182 -3.31 -37.58 31.54
N PHE A 183 -2.09 -37.07 31.43
CA PHE A 183 -0.95 -37.76 30.82
C PHE A 183 0.16 -38.04 31.82
N ASP A 184 1.00 -39.03 31.51
CA ASP A 184 2.18 -39.36 32.33
C ASP A 184 3.13 -38.15 32.41
N PRO A 185 3.43 -37.63 33.62
CA PRO A 185 4.38 -36.54 33.82
C PRO A 185 5.79 -36.81 33.26
N ASN A 186 6.18 -38.09 33.12
CA ASN A 186 7.49 -38.49 32.61
C ASN A 186 7.58 -38.50 31.06
N ASP A 187 6.46 -38.25 30.34
CA ASP A 187 6.50 -38.15 28.89
C ASP A 187 7.33 -36.91 28.45
N LYS A 188 8.18 -37.11 27.43
CA LYS A 188 9.09 -36.06 26.92
C LYS A 188 8.33 -34.84 26.38
N ILE A 189 7.19 -35.06 25.72
CA ILE A 189 6.34 -34.00 25.18
C ILE A 189 5.66 -33.24 26.33
N VAL A 190 5.15 -33.97 27.33
CA VAL A 190 4.57 -33.36 28.54
C VAL A 190 5.60 -32.49 29.27
N THR A 191 6.83 -32.98 29.45
CA THR A 191 7.94 -32.21 30.01
C THR A 191 8.24 -30.95 29.17
N SER A 192 8.19 -31.04 27.84
CA SER A 192 8.38 -29.89 26.96
C SER A 192 7.27 -28.84 27.09
N ILE A 193 6.01 -29.28 27.24
CA ILE A 193 4.86 -28.40 27.51
C ILE A 193 5.03 -27.71 28.87
N PHE A 194 5.42 -28.43 29.92
CA PHE A 194 5.70 -27.83 31.23
C PHE A 194 6.77 -26.73 31.14
N ASN A 195 7.86 -26.99 30.43
CA ASN A 195 8.91 -25.98 30.21
C ASN A 195 8.40 -24.74 29.46
N LEU A 196 7.49 -24.90 28.49
CA LEU A 196 6.85 -23.79 27.79
C LEU A 196 5.93 -23.00 28.72
N ILE A 197 5.15 -23.66 29.57
CA ILE A 197 4.30 -23.02 30.57
C ILE A 197 5.14 -22.18 31.54
N GLU A 198 6.24 -22.73 32.08
CA GLU A 198 7.12 -21.98 32.99
C GLU A 198 7.74 -20.74 32.32
N LYS A 199 8.19 -20.87 31.06
CA LYS A 199 8.71 -19.73 30.28
C LYS A 199 7.62 -18.69 30.04
N SER A 200 6.42 -19.11 29.65
CA SER A 200 5.26 -18.23 29.47
C SER A 200 4.90 -17.49 30.77
N GLN A 201 4.93 -18.15 31.93
CA GLN A 201 4.69 -17.51 33.23
C GLN A 201 5.72 -16.42 33.55
N LYS A 202 7.00 -16.66 33.27
CA LYS A 202 8.06 -15.66 33.46
C LYS A 202 7.86 -14.46 32.54
N ASN A 203 7.59 -14.69 31.26
CA ASN A 203 7.38 -13.61 30.28
C ASN A 203 6.11 -12.80 30.55
N LEU A 204 5.02 -13.44 30.98
CA LEU A 204 3.78 -12.76 31.35
C LEU A 204 3.99 -11.80 32.54
N LYS A 205 4.83 -12.16 33.52
CA LYS A 205 5.21 -11.26 34.62
C LYS A 205 5.99 -10.03 34.14
N ILE A 206 6.86 -10.21 33.15
CA ILE A 206 7.62 -9.09 32.55
C ILE A 206 6.67 -8.19 31.76
N GLN A 207 5.80 -8.77 30.93
CA GLN A 207 4.83 -8.05 30.12
C GLN A 207 3.87 -7.22 30.98
N THR A 208 3.35 -7.80 32.06
CA THR A 208 2.47 -7.09 33.01
C THR A 208 3.20 -5.99 33.78
N ARG A 209 4.47 -6.20 34.15
CA ARG A 209 5.29 -5.16 34.79
C ARG A 209 5.53 -3.97 33.85
N ASN A 210 5.87 -4.22 32.60
CA ASN A 210 6.09 -3.17 31.60
C ASN A 210 4.79 -2.40 31.36
N LYS A 211 3.66 -3.10 31.16
CA LYS A 211 2.35 -2.48 31.00
C LYS A 211 2.00 -1.52 32.16
N ARG A 212 2.23 -1.93 33.41
CA ARG A 212 2.02 -1.05 34.58
C ARG A 212 2.94 0.17 34.60
N ARG A 213 4.19 0.00 34.18
CA ARG A 213 5.15 1.11 34.08
C ARG A 213 4.67 2.14 33.06
N ASP A 214 4.19 1.67 31.91
CA ASP A 214 3.69 2.53 30.83
C ASP A 214 2.40 3.24 31.26
N GLU A 215 1.47 2.53 31.91
CA GLU A 215 0.25 3.10 32.49
C GLU A 215 0.57 4.21 33.52
N ASN A 216 1.51 3.97 34.45
CA ASN A 216 1.92 4.98 35.42
C ASN A 216 2.61 6.19 34.79
N HIS A 217 3.40 5.97 33.73
CA HIS A 217 4.02 7.04 32.97
C HIS A 217 2.97 7.93 32.28
N MET A 218 1.95 7.31 31.66
CA MET A 218 0.83 8.02 31.03
C MET A 218 0.01 8.83 32.04
N ILE A 219 -0.24 8.28 33.24
CA ILE A 219 -0.92 9.02 34.32
C ILE A 219 -0.13 10.27 34.71
N THR A 220 1.20 10.16 34.79
CA THR A 220 2.09 11.28 35.15
C THR A 220 2.06 12.37 34.08
N ILE A 221 2.14 12.00 32.80
CA ILE A 221 2.05 12.95 31.67
C ILE A 221 0.70 13.67 31.70
N LYS A 222 -0.39 12.92 31.86
CA LYS A 222 -1.74 13.48 31.90
C LYS A 222 -1.91 14.47 33.05
N SER A 223 -1.43 14.14 34.24
CA SER A 223 -1.48 15.06 35.40
C SER A 223 -0.70 16.36 35.14
N ARG A 224 0.43 16.30 34.42
CA ARG A 224 1.21 17.49 34.04
C ARG A 224 0.46 18.33 32.99
N GLN A 225 -0.11 17.70 31.97
CA GLN A 225 -0.91 18.35 30.93
C GLN A 225 -2.16 19.04 31.52
N ASP A 226 -2.87 18.37 32.43
CA ASP A 226 -4.05 18.92 33.12
C ASP A 226 -3.69 20.18 33.92
N SER A 227 -2.52 20.19 34.58
CA SER A 227 -2.02 21.34 35.34
C SER A 227 -1.71 22.54 34.43
N ILE A 228 -1.11 22.29 33.26
CA ILE A 228 -0.81 23.33 32.27
C ILE A 228 -2.11 23.88 31.65
N ILE A 229 -3.07 23.02 31.30
CA ILE A 229 -4.39 23.46 30.79
C ILE A 229 -5.10 24.35 31.82
N ALA A 230 -5.03 23.99 33.11
CA ALA A 230 -5.60 24.82 34.17
C ALA A 230 -4.93 26.21 34.22
N ALA A 231 -3.60 26.27 34.17
CA ALA A 231 -2.83 27.52 34.16
C ALA A 231 -3.14 28.41 32.93
N VAL A 232 -3.31 27.82 31.74
CA VAL A 232 -3.70 28.54 30.51
C VAL A 232 -5.11 29.11 30.62
N ARG A 233 -6.05 28.35 31.18
CA ARG A 233 -7.44 28.80 31.41
C ARG A 233 -7.53 29.91 32.45
N GLU A 234 -6.75 29.82 33.53
CA GLU A 234 -6.68 30.87 34.56
C GLU A 234 -6.19 32.20 33.98
N ARG A 235 -5.22 32.13 33.05
CA ARG A 235 -4.72 33.29 32.29
C ARG A 235 -5.67 33.80 31.22
N LYS A 236 -6.87 33.22 31.07
CA LYS A 236 -7.88 33.59 30.05
C LYS A 236 -7.38 33.50 28.60
N ILE A 237 -6.39 32.65 28.35
CA ILE A 237 -5.85 32.43 27.00
C ILE A 237 -6.79 31.48 26.25
N ARG A 238 -7.23 31.88 25.06
CA ARG A 238 -8.12 31.08 24.22
C ARG A 238 -7.30 30.14 23.33
N PHE A 239 -7.69 28.87 23.29
CA PHE A 239 -7.09 27.89 22.39
C PHE A 239 -8.13 26.91 21.84
N GLN A 240 -7.85 26.33 20.68
CA GLN A 240 -8.65 25.30 20.04
C GLN A 240 -7.81 24.04 19.79
N GLY A 241 -8.37 22.88 20.11
CA GLY A 241 -7.68 21.60 19.97
C GLY A 241 -6.80 21.24 21.18
N SER A 242 -5.75 20.45 20.94
CA SER A 242 -4.76 20.08 21.95
C SER A 242 -3.68 21.16 22.07
N LEU A 243 -3.14 21.36 23.29
CA LEU A 243 -1.93 22.16 23.53
C LEU A 243 -0.64 21.33 23.47
N PHE A 244 -0.78 20.02 23.26
CA PHE A 244 0.31 19.04 23.34
C PHE A 244 0.38 18.15 22.09
N GLU A 245 -0.38 18.50 21.05
CA GLU A 245 -0.35 17.87 19.74
C GLU A 245 -0.40 18.99 18.71
N THR A 246 0.40 18.85 17.66
CA THR A 246 0.50 19.86 16.60
C THR A 246 0.78 19.18 15.27
N THR A 247 0.26 19.75 14.19
CA THR A 247 0.50 19.29 12.81
C THR A 247 1.82 19.81 12.23
N TYR A 248 2.53 20.71 12.93
CA TYR A 248 3.81 21.27 12.49
C TYR A 248 4.98 20.32 12.79
N THR A 249 5.68 19.83 11.76
CA THR A 249 6.78 18.83 11.85
C THR A 249 7.99 19.25 12.68
N ASN A 250 8.28 20.55 12.78
CA ASN A 250 9.47 21.05 13.49
C ASN A 250 9.25 21.27 15.00
N THR A 251 8.04 21.05 15.52
CA THR A 251 7.63 21.44 16.88
C THR A 251 7.29 20.24 17.78
N TRP A 252 7.56 19.01 17.34
CA TRP A 252 7.10 17.76 17.98
C TRP A 252 7.73 17.50 19.35
N THR A 253 8.72 18.31 19.73
CA THR A 253 9.46 18.22 20.99
C THR A 253 9.19 19.38 21.95
N HIS A 254 8.54 20.47 21.49
CA HIS A 254 8.38 21.71 22.26
C HIS A 254 6.91 22.14 22.30
N PHE A 255 6.28 21.92 23.46
CA PHE A 255 4.92 22.36 23.77
C PHE A 255 4.93 23.34 24.92
N VAL A 256 3.81 24.03 25.14
CA VAL A 256 3.66 24.89 26.31
C VAL A 256 3.96 24.10 27.59
N HIS A 257 4.84 24.65 28.43
CA HIS A 257 5.27 24.02 29.67
C HIS A 257 5.59 25.08 30.72
N PHE A 258 5.63 24.67 31.98
CA PHE A 258 6.12 25.53 33.05
C PHE A 258 7.63 25.73 32.93
N ASP A 259 8.10 26.96 33.16
CA ASP A 259 9.51 27.27 33.23
C ASP A 259 10.19 26.38 34.31
N PRO A 260 11.34 25.74 34.00
CA PRO A 260 12.06 24.91 34.96
C PRO A 260 12.51 25.63 36.25
N GLU A 261 12.81 26.93 36.15
CA GLU A 261 13.26 27.78 37.24
C GLU A 261 12.08 28.48 37.93
N ASN A 262 11.09 28.95 37.16
CA ASN A 262 9.87 29.57 37.67
C ASN A 262 8.61 28.76 37.35
N LYS A 263 8.20 27.89 38.27
CA LYS A 263 7.04 26.99 38.07
C LYS A 263 5.69 27.70 37.91
N ASP A 264 5.62 29.00 38.17
CA ASP A 264 4.40 29.79 37.96
C ASP A 264 4.38 30.48 36.59
N GLU A 265 5.43 30.40 35.77
CA GLU A 265 5.49 30.98 34.43
C GLU A 265 5.35 29.92 33.35
N LEU A 266 4.60 30.24 32.29
CA LEU A 266 4.50 29.39 31.10
C LEU A 266 5.50 29.85 30.03
N VAL A 267 6.16 28.87 29.44
CA VAL A 267 7.01 29.01 28.27
C VAL A 267 6.27 28.45 27.07
N TRP A 268 6.16 29.24 26.02
CA TRP A 268 5.41 28.90 24.81
C TRP A 268 6.36 28.69 23.63
N PRO A 269 6.13 27.64 22.82
CA PRO A 269 6.64 27.60 21.47
C PRO A 269 5.87 28.60 20.61
N VAL A 270 6.54 29.48 19.87
CA VAL A 270 5.90 30.56 19.10
C VAL A 270 6.42 30.60 17.67
N VAL A 271 5.54 30.88 16.72
CA VAL A 271 5.89 31.02 15.31
C VAL A 271 5.83 32.49 14.89
N PHE A 272 6.94 33.01 14.38
CA PHE A 272 7.01 34.31 13.72
C PHE A 272 7.00 34.14 12.21
N ILE A 273 6.07 34.83 11.55
CA ILE A 273 5.87 34.78 10.10
C ILE A 273 6.30 36.12 9.53
N TYR A 274 7.16 36.11 8.51
CA TYR A 274 7.63 37.30 7.80
C TYR A 274 7.05 37.29 6.38
N PRO A 275 5.93 37.98 6.12
CA PRO A 275 5.23 37.89 4.83
C PRO A 275 6.05 38.42 3.66
N GLY A 276 6.91 39.42 3.88
CA GLY A 276 7.75 40.02 2.84
C GLY A 276 8.74 39.02 2.23
N PRO A 277 9.66 38.44 3.02
CA PRO A 277 10.61 37.42 2.54
C PRO A 277 9.97 36.02 2.43
N ASN A 278 8.73 35.84 2.89
CA ASN A 278 8.02 34.56 2.98
C ASN A 278 8.82 33.51 3.79
N VAL A 279 9.31 33.92 4.95
CA VAL A 279 10.07 33.08 5.89
C VAL A 279 9.30 32.90 7.19
N VAL A 280 9.52 31.79 7.86
CA VAL A 280 8.94 31.47 9.17
C VAL A 280 10.06 31.11 10.12
N ASP A 281 10.11 31.79 11.28
CA ASP A 281 11.00 31.44 12.38
C ASP A 281 10.19 30.74 13.49
N PHE A 282 10.75 29.66 14.01
CA PHE A 282 10.20 28.93 15.16
C PHE A 282 11.01 29.23 16.41
N ILE A 283 10.35 29.74 17.44
CA ILE A 283 10.94 30.03 18.74
C ILE A 283 10.51 28.92 19.69
N GLU A 284 11.45 28.07 20.10
CA GLU A 284 11.18 26.91 20.95
C GLU A 284 10.68 27.32 22.35
N ASN A 285 11.30 28.36 22.92
CA ASN A 285 11.07 28.80 24.29
C ASN A 285 10.87 30.32 24.35
N PHE A 286 9.62 30.78 24.32
CA PHE A 286 9.25 32.17 24.55
C PHE A 286 8.49 32.27 25.88
N SER A 287 9.16 32.79 26.92
CA SER A 287 8.52 33.03 28.22
C SER A 287 7.37 34.03 28.07
N GLU A 288 6.24 33.73 28.71
CA GLU A 288 5.04 34.55 28.67
C GLU A 288 5.26 35.98 29.23
N THR A 289 6.28 36.18 30.07
CA THR A 289 6.63 37.48 30.66
C THR A 289 7.60 38.30 29.83
N THR A 290 8.23 37.71 28.80
CA THR A 290 9.18 38.40 27.93
C THR A 290 8.46 39.25 26.90
N SER A 291 8.99 40.45 26.60
CA SER A 291 8.43 41.34 25.57
C SER A 291 8.78 40.87 24.16
N PHE A 292 7.94 41.19 23.17
CA PHE A 292 8.26 40.92 21.76
C PHE A 292 9.53 41.65 21.34
N LEU A 293 9.74 42.89 21.80
CA LEU A 293 10.94 43.68 21.54
C LEU A 293 12.20 42.96 22.02
N ASP A 294 12.18 42.42 23.25
CA ASP A 294 13.36 41.73 23.79
C ASP A 294 13.63 40.42 23.06
N GLN A 295 12.58 39.68 22.68
CA GLN A 295 12.72 38.50 21.83
C GLN A 295 13.30 38.85 20.44
N ILE A 296 12.80 39.91 19.82
CA ILE A 296 13.26 40.40 18.51
C ILE A 296 14.71 40.90 18.59
N LYS A 297 15.13 41.55 19.68
CA LYS A 297 16.54 41.93 19.92
C LYS A 297 17.47 40.72 19.94
N ILE A 298 17.03 39.59 20.49
CA ILE A 298 17.81 38.35 20.48
C ILE A 298 17.95 37.80 19.06
N MET A 299 16.89 37.93 18.26
CA MET A 299 16.84 37.42 16.88
C MET A 299 17.61 38.31 15.88
N PHE A 300 17.56 39.64 16.03
CA PHE A 300 18.12 40.60 15.07
C PHE A 300 19.37 41.36 15.56
N ASN A 301 20.07 40.84 16.58
CA ASN A 301 21.36 41.40 16.99
C ASN A 301 22.48 41.12 15.96
N ASP A 302 23.61 41.83 16.08
CA ASP A 302 24.76 41.75 15.16
C ASP A 302 25.36 40.34 14.99
N HIS A 303 25.07 39.40 15.90
CA HIS A 303 25.60 38.03 15.88
C HIS A 303 24.59 36.97 15.42
N ASN A 304 23.28 37.23 15.57
CA ASN A 304 22.20 36.28 15.33
C ASN A 304 21.28 36.67 14.16
N ARG A 305 21.51 37.83 13.51
CA ARG A 305 20.66 38.32 12.43
C ARG A 305 20.49 37.25 11.33
N PRO A 306 19.25 36.99 10.88
CA PRO A 306 19.01 35.97 9.87
C PRO A 306 19.71 36.28 8.54
N ALA A 307 20.25 35.24 7.89
CA ALA A 307 20.97 35.38 6.62
C ALA A 307 20.10 35.94 5.47
N TRP A 308 18.77 35.82 5.58
CA TRP A 308 17.82 36.33 4.58
C TRP A 308 17.60 37.86 4.68
N ASP A 309 18.03 38.50 5.77
CA ASP A 309 17.92 39.96 6.00
C ASP A 309 19.24 40.68 5.68
N GLU A 310 19.82 40.42 4.50
CA GLU A 310 21.11 40.99 4.08
C GLU A 310 21.11 42.53 4.05
N LYS A 311 19.96 43.13 3.74
CA LYS A 311 19.78 44.59 3.64
C LYS A 311 19.55 45.27 4.97
N GLN A 312 19.38 44.49 6.04
CA GLN A 312 19.04 44.97 7.37
C GLN A 312 17.76 45.82 7.39
N ASP A 313 16.74 45.39 6.65
CA ASP A 313 15.48 46.13 6.50
C ASP A 313 14.60 45.98 7.76
N TYR A 314 14.80 44.89 8.52
CA TYR A 314 14.13 44.59 9.79
C TYR A 314 14.92 45.19 10.97
N ASN A 315 14.62 46.45 11.31
CA ASN A 315 15.20 47.16 12.45
C ASN A 315 14.16 47.40 13.54
N PHE A 316 14.62 47.62 14.78
CA PHE A 316 13.74 47.82 15.93
C PHE A 316 12.75 48.98 15.76
N ASP A 317 13.13 50.00 14.98
CA ASP A 317 12.31 51.18 14.73
C ASP A 317 11.31 50.99 13.58
N THR A 318 11.45 49.93 12.77
CA THR A 318 10.65 49.70 11.55
C THR A 318 9.76 48.46 11.63
N ILE A 319 10.03 47.56 12.58
CA ILE A 319 9.29 46.33 12.80
C ILE A 319 7.94 46.62 13.45
N THR A 320 6.90 46.04 12.85
CA THR A 320 5.56 45.97 13.42
C THR A 320 5.16 44.50 13.62
N CYS A 321 4.74 44.16 14.84
CA CYS A 321 4.15 42.87 15.17
C CYS A 321 2.63 42.92 15.01
N SER A 322 2.07 41.86 14.45
CA SER A 322 0.64 41.75 14.19
C SER A 322 0.12 40.34 14.43
N TYR A 323 -1.19 40.19 14.64
CA TYR A 323 -1.86 38.90 14.71
C TYR A 323 -3.11 38.87 13.83
N LEU A 324 -3.63 37.68 13.56
CA LEU A 324 -4.88 37.51 12.83
C LEU A 324 -6.04 37.35 13.82
N PRO A 325 -7.02 38.27 13.88
CA PRO A 325 -8.15 38.17 14.79
C PRO A 325 -9.22 37.17 14.31
N VAL A 326 -9.92 36.53 15.26
CA VAL A 326 -11.06 35.62 15.03
C VAL A 326 -12.39 36.39 15.16
N THR A 327 -13.37 36.14 14.29
CA THR A 327 -14.70 36.79 14.36
C THR A 327 -15.60 36.16 15.43
N PHE A 328 -16.42 37.00 16.09
CA PHE A 328 -17.24 36.64 17.26
C PHE A 328 -18.39 35.65 16.97
N GLU A 329 -18.73 35.35 15.72
CA GLU A 329 -19.94 34.58 15.37
C GLU A 329 -19.74 33.07 15.20
N SER A 330 -18.52 32.54 15.11
CA SER A 330 -18.31 31.11 14.82
C SER A 330 -17.33 30.37 15.72
N ASN A 331 -16.51 31.02 16.55
CA ASN A 331 -15.38 30.35 17.24
C ASN A 331 -14.48 29.55 16.28
N GLN A 332 -14.62 29.77 14.97
CA GLN A 332 -13.80 29.22 13.92
C GLN A 332 -12.86 30.33 13.48
N PRO A 333 -11.59 30.02 13.19
CA PRO A 333 -10.73 30.95 12.49
C PRO A 333 -11.48 31.45 11.27
N VAL A 334 -11.37 32.75 11.02
CA VAL A 334 -11.84 33.24 9.73
C VAL A 334 -10.99 32.54 8.68
N ASP A 335 -11.66 31.79 7.81
CA ASP A 335 -11.11 31.09 6.66
C ASP A 335 -9.92 31.87 6.09
N PHE A 336 -8.79 31.18 5.85
CA PHE A 336 -7.57 31.73 5.22
C PHE A 336 -7.82 32.09 3.74
N ASP A 337 -9.04 32.52 3.42
CA ASP A 337 -9.49 32.90 2.10
C ASP A 337 -8.77 34.19 1.68
N THR A 338 -7.94 34.04 0.65
CA THR A 338 -7.64 35.02 -0.42
C THR A 338 -6.75 36.22 -0.09
N ASN A 339 -5.79 36.49 -0.98
CA ASN A 339 -5.38 37.80 -1.55
C ASN A 339 -5.22 39.06 -0.68
N ASN A 340 -5.38 39.01 0.65
CA ASN A 340 -5.23 40.17 1.53
C ASN A 340 -5.15 39.84 3.04
N VAL A 341 -4.43 38.79 3.44
CA VAL A 341 -4.11 38.51 4.86
C VAL A 341 -3.54 39.76 5.53
N MET A 342 -2.68 40.50 4.82
CA MET A 342 -2.05 41.75 5.27
C MET A 342 -3.02 42.90 5.57
N GLU A 343 -4.24 42.92 5.02
CA GLU A 343 -5.27 43.90 5.34
C GLU A 343 -6.04 43.58 6.61
N ARG A 344 -5.98 42.31 7.05
CA ARG A 344 -6.77 41.77 8.16
C ARG A 344 -5.95 41.60 9.44
N LEU A 345 -4.63 41.74 9.35
CA LEU A 345 -3.73 41.76 10.49
C LEU A 345 -4.03 42.94 11.42
N ARG A 346 -4.04 42.69 12.73
CA ARG A 346 -4.07 43.72 13.76
C ARG A 346 -2.67 43.92 14.34
N ASN A 347 -2.15 45.11 14.15
CA ASN A 347 -0.86 45.52 14.68
C ASN A 347 -0.97 45.75 16.21
N PHE A 348 0.08 45.43 16.94
CA PHE A 348 0.19 45.71 18.36
C PHE A 348 1.62 46.19 18.72
N ASP A 349 1.73 46.84 19.88
CA ASP A 349 3.00 47.38 20.35
C ASP A 349 4.00 46.25 20.67
N ILE A 350 5.18 46.31 20.08
CA ILE A 350 6.26 45.34 20.28
C ILE A 350 6.77 45.32 21.73
N ASN A 351 6.48 46.33 22.54
CA ASN A 351 6.81 46.35 23.97
C ASN A 351 5.86 45.49 24.83
N LEU A 352 4.76 44.97 24.25
CA LEU A 352 3.88 44.04 24.96
C LEU A 352 4.61 42.74 25.29
N ARG A 353 4.23 42.11 26.40
CA ARG A 353 4.68 40.76 26.75
C ARG A 353 3.86 39.74 25.99
N LEU A 354 4.42 38.54 25.80
CA LEU A 354 3.71 37.46 25.12
C LEU A 354 2.35 37.19 25.77
N ILE A 355 2.27 37.13 27.11
CA ILE A 355 1.00 36.92 27.83
C ILE A 355 -0.06 37.96 27.47
N ASP A 356 0.33 39.24 27.34
CA ASP A 356 -0.59 40.32 27.06
C ASP A 356 -1.20 40.17 25.65
N ALA A 357 -0.41 39.68 24.67
CA ALA A 357 -0.87 39.38 23.32
C ALA A 357 -1.73 38.11 23.24
N LEU A 358 -1.39 37.05 23.98
CA LEU A 358 -2.19 35.82 24.05
C LEU A 358 -3.55 36.04 24.72
N GLN A 359 -3.70 37.12 25.49
CA GLN A 359 -4.93 37.50 26.20
C GLN A 359 -5.86 38.41 25.39
N PHE A 360 -5.51 38.78 24.15
CA PHE A 360 -6.43 39.53 23.30
C PHE A 360 -7.73 38.78 23.10
N GLU A 361 -8.86 39.49 23.26
CA GLU A 361 -10.18 38.86 23.26
C GLU A 361 -10.48 38.14 21.95
N ASP A 362 -9.90 38.57 20.83
CA ASP A 362 -10.08 38.01 19.50
C ASP A 362 -8.86 37.20 19.00
N TYR A 363 -7.90 36.90 19.87
CA TYR A 363 -6.79 36.01 19.55
C TYR A 363 -7.12 34.57 19.97
N LEU A 364 -6.79 33.61 19.11
CA LEU A 364 -7.04 32.19 19.33
C LEU A 364 -5.78 31.40 18.98
N ILE A 365 -5.29 30.59 19.92
CA ILE A 365 -4.21 29.65 19.65
C ILE A 365 -4.78 28.41 18.96
N GLU A 366 -4.25 28.09 17.80
CA GLU A 366 -4.63 26.91 17.03
C GLU A 366 -3.47 25.93 16.95
N ASP A 367 -3.78 24.64 17.06
CA ASP A 367 -2.79 23.56 16.83
C ASP A 367 -1.55 23.69 17.75
N ALA A 368 -1.79 24.03 19.02
CA ALA A 368 -0.81 24.26 20.08
C ALA A 368 0.19 25.42 19.89
N LEU A 369 0.11 26.19 18.79
CA LEU A 369 1.14 27.17 18.41
C LEU A 369 0.59 28.59 18.23
N PRO A 370 0.93 29.53 19.12
CA PRO A 370 0.79 30.97 18.87
C PRO A 370 1.52 31.42 17.60
N ARG A 371 0.86 32.25 16.78
CA ARG A 371 1.40 32.77 15.51
C ARG A 371 1.32 34.28 15.47
N PHE A 372 2.44 34.92 15.16
CA PHE A 372 2.52 36.37 15.01
C PHE A 372 3.21 36.73 13.69
N PHE A 373 2.81 37.84 13.11
CA PHE A 373 3.32 38.35 11.84
C PHE A 373 4.24 39.55 12.09
N ILE A 374 5.44 39.52 11.50
CA ILE A 374 6.43 40.58 11.59
C ILE A 374 6.53 41.27 10.22
N THR A 375 6.29 42.57 10.19
CA THR A 375 6.23 43.38 8.95
C THR A 375 7.00 44.69 9.11
N ILE A 376 7.31 45.35 8.00
CA ILE A 376 7.98 46.65 7.95
C ILE A 376 6.97 47.71 7.51
N ASP A 377 6.94 48.86 8.18
CA ASP A 377 5.94 49.92 7.98
C ASP A 377 5.95 50.53 6.56
N SER A 378 5.03 50.08 5.71
CA SER A 378 4.58 50.81 4.53
C SER A 378 3.17 50.36 4.09
N LYS A 379 2.14 51.18 4.32
CA LYS A 379 0.89 51.15 3.54
C LYS A 379 0.71 52.55 2.92
N PRO A 380 0.31 52.66 1.63
CA PRO A 380 -0.87 51.98 1.08
C PRO A 380 -0.65 51.26 -0.28
N ILE A 381 -1.42 50.19 -0.52
CA ILE A 381 -1.65 49.67 -1.88
C ILE A 381 -3.03 50.17 -2.34
N ILE A 382 -3.06 50.83 -3.50
CA ILE A 382 -4.25 51.43 -4.11
C ILE A 382 -4.89 50.44 -5.12
N ARG A 383 -6.16 50.11 -4.83
CA ARG A 383 -7.36 49.86 -5.68
C ARG A 383 -7.29 49.05 -6.98
N LEU A 384 -7.97 47.89 -6.91
CA LEU A 384 -9.22 47.49 -7.61
C LEU A 384 -9.42 47.82 -9.11
N ASP A 385 -9.60 46.75 -9.90
CA ASP A 385 -10.66 46.53 -10.91
C ASP A 385 -10.68 45.01 -11.20
N LYS A 386 -11.76 44.27 -11.45
CA LYS A 386 -13.22 44.44 -11.37
C LYS A 386 -13.79 43.02 -11.57
N LYS A 387 -14.82 42.67 -10.79
CA LYS A 387 -15.83 41.62 -11.01
C LYS A 387 -15.35 40.19 -11.29
N ASN A 388 -15.63 39.29 -10.35
CA ASN A 388 -16.35 38.05 -10.66
C ASN A 388 -17.18 37.63 -9.44
N GLU A 389 -18.50 37.74 -9.59
CA GLU A 389 -19.49 37.21 -8.66
C GLU A 389 -19.45 35.68 -8.70
N TRP A 390 -19.23 35.04 -7.55
CA TRP A 390 -19.47 33.61 -7.39
C TRP A 390 -20.99 33.39 -7.37
N LYS A 391 -21.51 32.72 -8.41
CA LYS A 391 -22.90 32.26 -8.40
C LYS A 391 -23.09 31.19 -7.34
N GLU A 392 -24.15 31.29 -6.56
CA GLU A 392 -24.61 30.25 -5.63
C GLU A 392 -24.65 28.89 -6.33
N ARG A 393 -23.89 27.92 -5.79
CA ARG A 393 -23.85 26.54 -6.27
C ARG A 393 -25.11 25.79 -5.81
N LYS A 394 -25.64 24.90 -6.66
CA LYS A 394 -26.77 24.01 -6.30
C LYS A 394 -26.42 23.17 -5.07
N GLN A 395 -27.40 22.94 -4.20
CA GLN A 395 -27.31 22.01 -3.07
C GLN A 395 -26.78 20.64 -3.55
N ARG A 396 -25.64 20.19 -3.00
CA ARG A 396 -25.03 18.90 -3.34
C ARG A 396 -25.84 17.77 -2.71
N LYS A 397 -25.98 16.65 -3.42
CA LYS A 397 -26.55 15.42 -2.86
C LYS A 397 -25.44 14.73 -2.07
N ASP A 398 -25.69 14.39 -0.80
CA ASP A 398 -24.70 13.70 0.03
C ASP A 398 -24.16 12.44 -0.67
N LEU A 399 -22.83 12.31 -0.63
CA LEU A 399 -22.07 11.18 -1.17
C LEU A 399 -22.10 9.95 -0.24
N ALA A 400 -22.59 10.09 0.99
CA ALA A 400 -22.66 9.03 1.99
C ALA A 400 -24.10 8.81 2.50
N PRO A 401 -24.58 7.56 2.62
CA PRO A 401 -25.78 7.24 3.39
C PRO A 401 -25.58 7.58 4.88
N GLU A 402 -26.67 7.82 5.61
CA GLU A 402 -26.67 8.15 7.06
C GLU A 402 -26.14 7.05 8.00
N THR A 403 -25.54 5.97 7.50
CA THR A 403 -25.22 4.78 8.28
C THR A 403 -23.72 4.46 8.38
N LYS A 404 -23.25 4.31 9.63
CA LYS A 404 -22.03 3.68 10.16
C LYS A 404 -20.76 3.69 9.28
N SER A 405 -19.70 4.29 9.84
CA SER A 405 -18.31 4.15 9.42
C SER A 405 -18.02 2.75 8.87
N ILE A 406 -17.59 2.68 7.61
CA ILE A 406 -17.29 1.43 6.93
C ILE A 406 -16.09 0.78 7.65
N SER A 407 -16.32 -0.34 8.35
CA SER A 407 -15.24 -1.11 8.97
C SER A 407 -14.52 -1.93 7.91
N ILE A 408 -13.42 -1.42 7.39
CA ILE A 408 -12.43 -2.21 6.64
C ILE A 408 -11.60 -2.97 7.67
N THR A 409 -11.39 -4.28 7.50
CA THR A 409 -10.55 -5.06 8.42
C THR A 409 -9.24 -5.44 7.76
N LEU A 410 -8.14 -5.46 8.54
CA LEU A 410 -6.80 -5.89 8.09
C LEU A 410 -6.74 -7.22 7.32
N GLY A 411 -7.75 -8.08 7.43
CA GLY A 411 -7.87 -9.33 6.65
C GLY A 411 -8.13 -9.12 5.15
N ASP A 412 -8.48 -7.89 4.74
CA ASP A 412 -8.83 -7.57 3.36
C ASP A 412 -7.61 -7.20 2.49
N CYS A 413 -6.48 -6.81 3.08
CA CYS A 413 -5.26 -6.51 2.33
C CYS A 413 -4.52 -7.80 1.93
N LEU A 414 -4.47 -8.07 0.61
CA LEU A 414 -3.75 -9.21 0.04
C LEU A 414 -2.22 -9.16 0.23
N ALA A 415 -1.69 -7.97 0.50
CA ALA A 415 -0.25 -7.72 0.41
C ALA A 415 0.48 -7.94 1.73
N CYS A 416 -0.04 -7.50 2.88
CA CYS A 416 0.75 -7.48 4.11
C CYS A 416 0.05 -8.04 5.35
N SER A 417 0.15 -9.35 5.53
CA SER A 417 -0.03 -9.97 6.84
C SER A 417 1.14 -9.58 7.76
N GLY A 418 1.16 -8.36 8.30
CA GLY A 418 2.10 -7.92 9.34
C GLY A 418 2.90 -6.64 9.09
N CYS A 419 2.66 -5.88 8.00
CA CYS A 419 3.36 -4.60 7.77
C CYS A 419 2.56 -3.38 8.21
N ILE A 420 1.24 -3.49 8.38
CA ILE A 420 0.35 -2.41 8.82
C ILE A 420 0.09 -2.55 10.32
N THR A 421 0.28 -1.45 11.04
CA THR A 421 0.04 -1.32 12.49
C THR A 421 -1.40 -0.90 12.78
N SER A 422 -1.86 -1.04 14.02
CA SER A 422 -3.21 -0.61 14.42
C SER A 422 -3.46 0.89 14.22
N ALA A 423 -2.43 1.74 14.27
CA ALA A 423 -2.59 3.16 13.96
C ALA A 423 -2.73 3.42 12.45
N GLU A 424 -2.06 2.63 11.62
CA GLU A 424 -2.21 2.73 10.17
C GLU A 424 -3.57 2.21 9.70
N GLU A 425 -4.15 1.24 10.41
CA GLU A 425 -5.55 0.85 10.21
C GLU A 425 -6.50 2.02 10.46
N VAL A 426 -6.26 2.84 11.50
CA VAL A 426 -7.01 4.08 11.74
C VAL A 426 -6.82 5.09 10.60
N LEU A 427 -5.61 5.29 10.10
CA LEU A 427 -5.35 6.18 8.95
C LEU A 427 -6.07 5.73 7.67
N ILE A 428 -6.15 4.41 7.43
CA ILE A 428 -6.91 3.85 6.30
C ILE A 428 -8.41 4.14 6.46
N LEU A 429 -8.94 4.01 7.68
CA LEU A 429 -10.35 4.30 7.97
C LEU A 429 -10.66 5.79 7.85
N ASP A 430 -9.74 6.66 8.28
CA ASP A 430 -9.88 8.12 8.21
C ASP A 430 -9.87 8.66 6.77
N GLN A 431 -9.24 7.91 5.85
CA GLN A 431 -9.27 8.17 4.40
C GLN A 431 -10.61 7.80 3.73
N SER A 432 -11.70 7.73 4.49
CA SER A 432 -13.07 7.60 3.99
C SER A 432 -13.63 8.97 3.59
N TYR A 433 -14.59 9.00 2.66
CA TYR A 433 -15.21 10.26 2.23
C TYR A 433 -15.84 11.02 3.41
N GLN A 434 -15.48 12.30 3.58
CA GLN A 434 -15.89 13.13 4.71
C GLN A 434 -17.15 13.95 4.41
N LYS A 435 -17.99 14.18 5.43
CA LYS A 435 -19.16 15.09 5.33
C LYS A 435 -18.69 16.55 5.31
N GLY A 436 -19.44 17.44 4.66
CA GLY A 436 -19.19 18.88 4.71
C GLY A 436 -18.34 19.48 3.58
N LEU A 437 -18.26 18.84 2.41
CA LEU A 437 -17.46 19.32 1.26
C LEU A 437 -18.20 20.35 0.37
N ASN A 438 -19.24 21.02 0.87
CA ASN A 438 -20.13 21.85 0.05
C ASN A 438 -19.39 23.03 -0.62
N ASP A 439 -18.41 23.60 0.06
CA ASP A 439 -17.66 24.79 -0.36
C ASP A 439 -16.34 24.46 -1.09
N LEU A 440 -16.05 23.18 -1.34
CA LEU A 440 -14.80 22.73 -1.96
C LEU A 440 -14.97 22.40 -3.45
N VAL A 441 -13.91 22.52 -4.25
CA VAL A 441 -13.85 21.97 -5.61
C VAL A 441 -13.38 20.52 -5.51
N ILE A 442 -14.27 19.59 -5.80
CA ILE A 442 -14.00 18.16 -5.66
C ILE A 442 -13.50 17.60 -7.00
N VAL A 443 -12.32 16.99 -6.98
CA VAL A 443 -11.68 16.43 -8.18
C VAL A 443 -11.43 14.96 -7.98
N PHE A 444 -11.90 14.12 -8.89
CA PHE A 444 -11.61 12.69 -8.92
C PHE A 444 -10.52 12.36 -9.96
N SER A 445 -9.64 11.44 -9.63
CA SER A 445 -8.71 10.82 -10.59
C SER A 445 -8.85 9.31 -10.58
N LEU A 446 -9.15 8.74 -11.75
CA LEU A 446 -9.47 7.32 -11.91
C LEU A 446 -8.25 6.52 -12.38
N SER A 447 -7.85 5.50 -11.61
CA SER A 447 -6.83 4.55 -12.06
C SER A 447 -7.39 3.54 -13.06
N LEU A 448 -6.60 3.20 -14.08
CA LEU A 448 -6.97 2.19 -15.09
C LEU A 448 -7.27 0.81 -14.49
N GLN A 449 -6.57 0.45 -13.43
CA GLN A 449 -6.74 -0.82 -12.72
C GLN A 449 -8.11 -0.88 -12.02
N THR A 450 -8.57 0.21 -11.41
CA THR A 450 -9.93 0.28 -10.88
C THR A 450 -10.96 0.19 -12.02
N LEU A 451 -10.74 0.89 -13.14
CA LEU A 451 -11.63 0.80 -14.30
C LEU A 451 -11.69 -0.62 -14.86
N ALA A 452 -10.57 -1.34 -14.91
CA ALA A 452 -10.51 -2.75 -15.31
C ALA A 452 -11.30 -3.65 -14.35
N SER A 453 -11.22 -3.39 -13.04
CA SER A 453 -12.02 -4.08 -12.02
C SER A 453 -13.52 -3.94 -12.27
N PHE A 454 -13.96 -2.71 -12.53
CA PHE A 454 -15.35 -2.41 -12.87
C PHE A 454 -15.78 -2.97 -14.24
N ALA A 455 -14.86 -2.97 -15.21
CA ALA A 455 -15.10 -3.53 -16.55
C ALA A 455 -15.33 -5.04 -16.49
N ALA A 456 -14.49 -5.75 -15.73
CA ALA A 456 -14.72 -7.16 -15.42
C ALA A 456 -16.07 -7.34 -14.72
N LYS A 457 -16.35 -6.50 -13.72
CA LYS A 457 -17.60 -6.53 -12.93
C LYS A 457 -18.88 -6.45 -13.73
N PHE A 458 -18.96 -5.42 -14.57
CA PHE A 458 -20.15 -5.12 -15.34
C PHE A 458 -20.07 -5.62 -16.77
N ASN A 459 -19.03 -6.41 -17.10
CA ASN A 459 -18.75 -6.96 -18.42
C ASN A 459 -18.91 -5.92 -19.55
N CYS A 460 -18.25 -4.77 -19.40
CA CYS A 460 -18.29 -3.68 -20.38
C CYS A 460 -16.90 -3.06 -20.57
N SER A 461 -16.69 -2.31 -21.64
CA SER A 461 -15.37 -1.74 -21.93
C SER A 461 -14.92 -0.72 -20.87
N LEU A 462 -13.61 -0.61 -20.63
CA LEU A 462 -13.05 0.38 -19.69
C LEU A 462 -13.48 1.81 -20.01
N GLN A 463 -13.55 2.15 -21.30
CA GLN A 463 -14.06 3.45 -21.76
C GLN A 463 -15.49 3.67 -21.27
N SER A 464 -16.37 2.67 -21.46
CA SER A 464 -17.76 2.74 -21.02
C SER A 464 -17.86 2.90 -19.51
N VAL A 465 -17.11 2.10 -18.74
CA VAL A 465 -17.06 2.21 -17.28
C VAL A 465 -16.67 3.61 -16.84
N ALA A 466 -15.61 4.16 -17.42
CA ALA A 466 -15.13 5.47 -17.05
C ALA A 466 -16.18 6.55 -17.35
N GLU A 467 -16.90 6.44 -18.46
CA GLU A 467 -17.97 7.36 -18.82
C GLU A 467 -19.17 7.27 -17.87
N HIS A 468 -19.53 6.07 -17.44
CA HIS A 468 -20.59 5.85 -16.45
C HIS A 468 -20.20 6.37 -15.06
N LEU A 469 -18.96 6.10 -14.63
CA LEU A 469 -18.42 6.62 -13.37
C LEU A 469 -18.31 8.14 -13.40
N ALA A 470 -17.87 8.73 -14.50
CA ALA A 470 -17.82 10.18 -14.66
C ALA A 470 -19.22 10.78 -14.51
N TYR A 471 -20.24 10.24 -15.19
CA TYR A 471 -21.61 10.72 -15.02
C TYR A 471 -22.08 10.59 -13.56
N PHE A 472 -21.88 9.41 -12.97
CA PHE A 472 -22.28 9.12 -11.59
C PHE A 472 -21.67 10.10 -10.59
N LEU A 473 -20.35 10.32 -10.67
CA LEU A 473 -19.62 11.25 -9.81
C LEU A 473 -20.07 12.70 -10.04
N HIS A 474 -20.33 13.10 -11.28
CA HIS A 474 -20.88 14.42 -11.59
C HIS A 474 -22.31 14.59 -11.01
N ASP A 475 -23.19 13.57 -11.03
CA ASP A 475 -24.50 13.63 -10.37
C ASP A 475 -24.39 13.68 -8.83
N LEU A 476 -23.30 13.14 -8.27
CA LEU A 476 -22.93 13.27 -6.86
C LEU A 476 -22.42 14.68 -6.50
N GLY A 477 -22.17 15.54 -7.49
CA GLY A 477 -21.65 16.89 -7.27
C GLY A 477 -20.12 17.00 -7.25
N VAL A 478 -19.42 16.04 -7.86
CA VAL A 478 -17.99 16.17 -8.19
C VAL A 478 -17.82 17.18 -9.31
N ASP A 479 -16.83 18.07 -9.18
CA ASP A 479 -16.59 19.15 -10.13
C ASP A 479 -15.79 18.68 -11.36
N TYR A 480 -14.80 17.80 -11.17
CA TYR A 480 -13.94 17.27 -12.24
C TYR A 480 -13.60 15.79 -12.05
N VAL A 481 -13.55 15.03 -13.14
CA VAL A 481 -13.18 13.61 -13.17
C VAL A 481 -12.14 13.37 -14.26
N PHE A 482 -10.89 13.10 -13.86
CA PHE A 482 -9.76 12.83 -14.75
C PHE A 482 -9.35 11.36 -14.75
N ASP A 483 -8.65 10.91 -15.79
CA ASP A 483 -7.91 9.64 -15.75
C ASP A 483 -6.46 9.87 -15.27
N LEU A 484 -5.85 8.83 -14.70
CA LEU A 484 -4.50 8.92 -14.11
C LEU A 484 -3.35 8.76 -15.14
N SER A 485 -3.64 8.63 -16.44
CA SER A 485 -2.61 8.23 -17.42
C SER A 485 -1.59 9.33 -17.69
N LEU A 486 -1.98 10.61 -17.57
CA LEU A 486 -1.06 11.74 -17.66
C LEU A 486 0.05 11.67 -16.61
N ALA A 487 -0.33 11.51 -15.33
CA ALA A 487 0.63 11.41 -14.24
C ALA A 487 1.54 10.19 -14.41
N ARG A 488 1.01 9.08 -14.94
CA ARG A 488 1.81 7.89 -15.26
C ARG A 488 2.82 8.14 -16.39
N HIS A 489 2.42 8.84 -17.45
CA HIS A 489 3.34 9.23 -18.52
C HIS A 489 4.50 10.08 -17.97
N ILE A 490 4.20 11.08 -17.14
CA ILE A 490 5.21 11.91 -16.45
C ILE A 490 6.13 11.04 -15.60
N CYS A 491 5.59 10.12 -14.78
CA CYS A 491 6.41 9.21 -14.00
C CYS A 491 7.40 8.42 -14.86
N LEU A 492 6.96 7.89 -16.00
CA LEU A 492 7.82 7.08 -16.87
C LEU A 492 8.98 7.90 -17.47
N VAL A 493 8.70 9.14 -17.88
CA VAL A 493 9.73 10.08 -18.37
C VAL A 493 10.74 10.38 -17.26
N GLU A 494 10.26 10.67 -16.05
CA GLU A 494 11.10 11.01 -14.91
C GLU A 494 11.93 9.83 -14.38
N TYR A 495 11.38 8.61 -14.38
CA TYR A 495 12.17 7.38 -14.14
C TYR A 495 13.27 7.20 -15.19
N GLY A 496 12.97 7.53 -16.44
CA GLY A 496 13.94 7.46 -17.54
C GLY A 496 15.10 8.44 -17.34
N LYS A 497 14.84 9.63 -16.79
CA LYS A 497 15.89 10.59 -16.41
C LYS A 497 16.72 10.06 -15.24
N GLU A 498 16.05 9.60 -14.18
CA GLU A 498 16.68 9.08 -12.96
C GLU A 498 17.60 7.87 -13.24
N LEU A 499 17.15 6.92 -14.06
CA LEU A 499 17.95 5.74 -14.44
C LEU A 499 19.21 6.11 -15.24
N ASN A 500 19.19 7.22 -15.97
CA ASN A 500 20.32 7.70 -16.79
C ASN A 500 21.33 8.53 -16.00
N ASP A 501 20.96 9.07 -14.83
CA ASP A 501 21.77 10.05 -14.10
C ASP A 501 23.04 9.45 -13.48
N GLY A 502 23.23 8.12 -13.54
CA GLY A 502 24.50 7.43 -13.24
C GLY A 502 24.96 7.46 -11.77
N HIS A 503 24.39 8.33 -10.95
CA HIS A 503 24.73 8.57 -9.55
C HIS A 503 24.00 7.65 -8.55
N LEU A 504 22.99 6.90 -8.99
CA LEU A 504 22.18 6.04 -8.14
C LEU A 504 22.76 4.62 -7.99
N ALA A 505 22.54 4.04 -6.81
CA ALA A 505 22.94 2.66 -6.53
C ALA A 505 22.13 1.69 -7.40
N LYS A 506 22.81 0.70 -8.00
CA LYS A 506 22.17 -0.33 -8.83
C LYS A 506 21.85 -1.59 -8.02
N PRO A 507 20.66 -2.19 -8.15
CA PRO A 507 19.57 -1.81 -9.08
C PRO A 507 18.80 -0.57 -8.63
N LEU A 508 18.30 0.24 -9.57
CA LEU A 508 17.23 1.20 -9.28
C LEU A 508 15.91 0.44 -9.13
N ILE A 509 15.22 0.61 -8.00
CA ILE A 509 13.98 -0.10 -7.68
C ILE A 509 12.82 0.90 -7.72
N SER A 510 11.73 0.53 -8.41
CA SER A 510 10.53 1.37 -8.46
C SER A 510 9.90 1.55 -7.07
N SER A 511 9.43 2.77 -6.79
CA SER A 511 8.79 3.20 -5.54
C SER A 511 7.27 3.38 -5.67
N THR A 512 6.68 3.04 -6.80
CA THR A 512 5.25 3.27 -7.11
C THR A 512 4.29 2.40 -6.28
N CYS A 513 4.78 1.29 -5.72
CA CYS A 513 4.02 0.36 -4.89
C CYS A 513 4.17 0.69 -3.39
N PRO A 514 3.15 1.29 -2.75
CA PRO A 514 3.26 1.70 -1.34
C PRO A 514 3.44 0.52 -0.38
N GLY A 515 2.84 -0.65 -0.65
CA GLY A 515 3.06 -1.85 0.17
C GLY A 515 4.52 -2.31 0.19
N PHE A 516 5.24 -2.16 -0.92
CA PHE A 516 6.68 -2.45 -0.97
C PHE A 516 7.50 -1.38 -0.26
N VAL A 517 7.17 -0.10 -0.45
CA VAL A 517 7.83 1.03 0.24
C VAL A 517 7.70 0.88 1.76
N CYS A 518 6.50 0.62 2.27
CA CYS A 518 6.27 0.38 3.70
C CYS A 518 7.10 -0.79 4.24
N TYR A 519 7.24 -1.88 3.47
CA TYR A 519 8.11 -2.99 3.83
C TYR A 519 9.59 -2.58 3.84
N ALA A 520 10.03 -1.82 2.84
CA ALA A 520 11.40 -1.34 2.76
C ALA A 520 11.76 -0.48 3.97
N GLU A 521 10.95 0.52 4.31
CA GLU A 521 11.17 1.42 5.44
C GLU A 521 11.18 0.67 6.79
N LYS A 522 10.21 -0.23 7.01
CA LYS A 522 10.03 -0.88 8.31
C LYS A 522 10.92 -2.08 8.55
N SER A 523 11.15 -2.88 7.52
CA SER A 523 11.76 -4.20 7.68
C SER A 523 13.18 -4.27 7.14
N GLN A 524 13.53 -3.49 6.12
CA GLN A 524 14.80 -3.61 5.41
C GLN A 524 15.41 -2.24 5.07
N GLY A 525 15.25 -1.25 5.96
CA GLY A 525 15.59 0.15 5.70
C GLY A 525 17.03 0.34 5.25
N ASP A 526 17.97 -0.19 6.01
CA ASP A 526 19.42 -0.11 5.72
C ASP A 526 19.82 -0.78 4.40
N LEU A 527 19.00 -1.69 3.89
CA LEU A 527 19.30 -2.46 2.69
C LEU A 527 18.61 -1.93 1.44
N LEU A 528 17.31 -1.60 1.52
CA LEU A 528 16.47 -1.32 0.35
C LEU A 528 16.40 0.16 0.00
N LEU A 529 16.39 1.07 0.98
CA LEU A 529 16.21 2.50 0.73
C LEU A 529 17.25 3.12 -0.22
N PRO A 530 18.54 2.74 -0.17
CA PRO A 530 19.54 3.29 -1.11
C PRO A 530 19.27 2.96 -2.59
N TYR A 531 18.45 1.94 -2.86
CA TYR A 531 18.12 1.48 -4.20
C TYR A 531 16.75 1.97 -4.68
N LEU A 532 15.92 2.55 -3.80
CA LEU A 532 14.61 3.07 -4.18
C LEU A 532 14.75 4.33 -5.01
N SER A 533 13.94 4.43 -6.06
CA SER A 533 13.73 5.69 -6.78
C SER A 533 13.03 6.70 -5.87
N ASN A 534 13.53 7.93 -5.86
CA ASN A 534 12.94 9.02 -5.08
C ASN A 534 11.72 9.65 -5.77
N LEU A 535 11.26 9.11 -6.91
CA LEU A 535 10.09 9.63 -7.60
C LEU A 535 8.80 9.25 -6.86
N LYS A 536 7.89 10.21 -6.70
CA LYS A 536 6.53 9.99 -6.17
C LYS A 536 5.70 9.14 -7.14
N SER A 537 4.70 8.43 -6.62
CA SER A 537 3.85 7.59 -7.46
C SER A 537 2.90 8.43 -8.34
N PRO A 538 2.30 7.84 -9.40
CA PRO A 538 1.33 8.54 -10.23
C PRO A 538 0.15 9.15 -9.47
N GLN A 539 -0.24 8.57 -8.33
CA GLN A 539 -1.28 9.13 -7.47
C GLN A 539 -0.88 10.53 -6.97
N GLN A 540 0.31 10.62 -6.40
CA GLN A 540 0.81 11.84 -5.75
C GLN A 540 1.15 12.90 -6.79
N ILE A 541 1.79 12.51 -7.90
CA ILE A 541 2.04 13.42 -9.02
C ILE A 541 0.72 13.96 -9.59
N MET A 542 -0.33 13.13 -9.69
CA MET A 542 -1.64 13.62 -10.13
C MET A 542 -2.23 14.64 -9.15
N GLY A 543 -2.09 14.43 -7.85
CA GLY A 543 -2.51 15.39 -6.82
C GLY A 543 -1.83 16.75 -7.00
N LEU A 544 -0.49 16.74 -7.15
CA LEU A 544 0.30 17.94 -7.44
C LEU A 544 -0.15 18.64 -8.73
N LEU A 545 -0.36 17.87 -9.81
CA LEU A 545 -0.82 18.41 -11.09
C LEU A 545 -2.19 19.07 -10.94
N VAL A 546 -3.18 18.36 -10.39
CA VAL A 546 -4.55 18.86 -10.18
C VAL A 546 -4.54 20.16 -9.38
N LYS A 547 -3.84 20.17 -8.25
CA LYS A 547 -3.78 21.33 -7.36
C LYS A 547 -3.09 22.50 -8.05
N ARG A 548 -1.96 22.27 -8.74
CA ARG A 548 -1.28 23.32 -9.52
C ARG A 548 -2.19 23.88 -10.62
N LYS A 549 -2.83 23.01 -11.42
CA LYS A 549 -3.64 23.44 -12.57
C LYS A 549 -4.84 24.29 -12.16
N LEU A 550 -5.58 23.86 -11.14
CA LEU A 550 -6.78 24.59 -10.69
C LEU A 550 -6.42 25.84 -9.89
N HIS A 551 -5.28 25.84 -9.20
CA HIS A 551 -4.78 27.01 -8.49
C HIS A 551 -4.23 28.07 -9.45
N LEU A 552 -3.41 27.67 -10.43
CA LEU A 552 -2.74 28.54 -11.39
C LEU A 552 -3.52 28.71 -12.71
N ALA A 553 -4.84 28.44 -12.72
CA ALA A 553 -5.61 28.42 -13.95
C ALA A 553 -5.48 29.74 -14.74
N ASP A 554 -5.41 29.60 -16.07
CA ASP A 554 -5.32 30.63 -17.12
C ASP A 554 -6.08 31.93 -16.75
N PRO A 555 -5.62 33.15 -17.12
CA PRO A 555 -6.29 34.41 -16.74
C PRO A 555 -7.78 34.51 -17.15
N SER A 556 -8.26 33.61 -18.02
CA SER A 556 -9.67 33.46 -18.41
C SER A 556 -10.49 32.46 -17.58
N ALA A 557 -9.86 31.72 -16.66
CA ALA A 557 -10.46 30.75 -15.77
C ALA A 557 -10.44 31.23 -14.30
N ILE A 558 -11.35 30.71 -13.49
CA ILE A 558 -11.44 31.06 -12.06
C ILE A 558 -10.29 30.34 -11.34
N SER A 559 -9.30 31.09 -10.84
CA SER A 559 -8.27 30.58 -9.92
C SER A 559 -8.95 30.15 -8.62
N VAL A 560 -8.75 28.89 -8.24
CA VAL A 560 -9.29 28.31 -7.01
C VAL A 560 -8.20 28.34 -5.94
N PRO A 561 -8.46 28.84 -4.72
CA PRO A 561 -7.51 28.71 -3.62
C PRO A 561 -7.15 27.24 -3.42
N ILE A 562 -5.86 26.94 -3.24
CA ILE A 562 -5.37 25.55 -3.29
C ILE A 562 -5.96 24.67 -2.17
N GLU A 563 -6.27 25.30 -1.04
CA GLU A 563 -6.96 24.75 0.13
C GLU A 563 -8.44 24.42 -0.13
N LYS A 564 -9.06 25.03 -1.14
CA LYS A 564 -10.42 24.71 -1.57
C LYS A 564 -10.47 23.55 -2.56
N ILE A 565 -9.33 23.01 -2.98
CA ILE A 565 -9.27 21.87 -3.91
C ILE A 565 -9.16 20.58 -3.13
N TYR A 566 -10.20 19.75 -3.21
CA TYR A 566 -10.26 18.44 -2.58
C TYR A 566 -10.08 17.33 -3.63
N HIS A 567 -8.89 16.75 -3.67
CA HIS A 567 -8.52 15.71 -4.62
C HIS A 567 -8.78 14.31 -4.05
N VAL A 568 -9.58 13.54 -4.77
CA VAL A 568 -9.91 12.15 -4.48
C VAL A 568 -9.30 11.24 -5.53
N SER A 569 -8.50 10.26 -5.10
CA SER A 569 -7.93 9.26 -6.00
C SER A 569 -8.65 7.93 -5.89
N LEU A 570 -9.08 7.36 -7.02
CA LEU A 570 -9.76 6.06 -7.07
C LEU A 570 -8.77 4.95 -7.44
N MET A 571 -8.41 4.10 -6.47
CA MET A 571 -7.28 3.17 -6.55
C MET A 571 -7.65 1.71 -6.22
N PRO A 572 -6.98 0.71 -6.82
CA PRO A 572 -7.25 -0.71 -6.58
C PRO A 572 -6.57 -1.24 -5.29
N CYS A 573 -6.09 -0.37 -4.40
CA CYS A 573 -5.16 -0.73 -3.33
C CYS A 573 -5.44 0.04 -2.04
N PHE A 574 -5.49 -0.65 -0.90
CA PHE A 574 -5.63 0.01 0.42
C PHE A 574 -4.37 0.77 0.82
N ASP A 575 -3.18 0.27 0.48
CA ASP A 575 -1.91 0.93 0.82
C ASP A 575 -1.76 2.31 0.16
N LYS A 576 -2.55 2.60 -0.88
CA LYS A 576 -2.62 3.95 -1.49
C LYS A 576 -3.25 4.99 -0.56
N LYS A 577 -4.14 4.58 0.35
CA LYS A 577 -4.66 5.44 1.45
C LYS A 577 -3.53 5.81 2.41
N LEU A 578 -2.67 4.84 2.77
CA LEU A 578 -1.48 5.10 3.59
C LEU A 578 -0.46 5.99 2.87
N GLU A 579 -0.33 5.86 1.56
CA GLU A 579 0.53 6.76 0.78
C GLU A 579 0.00 8.21 0.80
N ALA A 580 -1.32 8.41 0.71
CA ALA A 580 -1.94 9.73 0.77
C ALA A 580 -1.84 10.37 2.16
N SER A 581 -1.89 9.58 3.23
CA SER A 581 -1.80 10.10 4.60
C SER A 581 -0.38 10.48 5.05
N ARG A 582 0.65 10.18 4.24
CA ARG A 582 2.05 10.50 4.54
C ARG A 582 2.29 12.00 4.63
N VAL A 583 2.96 12.43 5.70
CA VAL A 583 3.29 13.85 5.94
C VAL A 583 4.18 14.43 4.84
N GLN A 584 5.11 13.63 4.29
CA GLN A 584 5.97 14.02 3.17
C GLN A 584 5.24 14.14 1.81
N ASN A 585 3.97 13.72 1.73
CA ASN A 585 3.12 13.85 0.55
C ASN A 585 2.11 14.99 0.73
N ARG A 586 2.59 16.09 1.29
CA ARG A 586 1.83 17.32 1.49
C ARG A 586 2.53 18.48 0.80
N ILE A 587 1.74 19.35 0.18
CA ILE A 587 2.22 20.61 -0.41
C ILE A 587 2.58 21.60 0.70
N SER A 588 1.80 21.59 1.77
CA SER A 588 2.05 22.34 3.02
C SER A 588 1.47 21.56 4.20
N ASN A 589 1.78 21.97 5.44
CA ASN A 589 1.29 21.28 6.64
C ASN A 589 -0.23 21.04 6.63
N ALA A 590 -1.01 21.95 6.06
CA ALA A 590 -2.47 21.84 5.96
C ALA A 590 -2.97 21.17 4.67
N ILE A 591 -2.18 21.21 3.58
CA ILE A 591 -2.65 20.84 2.24
C ILE A 591 -1.95 19.56 1.79
N ALA A 592 -2.71 18.46 1.76
CA ALA A 592 -2.24 17.19 1.20
C ALA A 592 -2.05 17.30 -0.32
N GLU A 593 -1.21 16.45 -0.91
CA GLU A 593 -1.18 16.29 -2.36
C GLU A 593 -2.46 15.60 -2.86
N VAL A 594 -2.88 14.54 -2.14
CA VAL A 594 -4.11 13.80 -2.34
C VAL A 594 -4.88 13.76 -1.02
N ASP A 595 -6.10 14.28 -1.00
CA ASP A 595 -6.88 14.47 0.23
C ASP A 595 -7.61 13.20 0.67
N CYS A 596 -8.06 12.38 -0.29
CA CYS A 596 -8.77 11.13 -0.01
C CYS A 596 -8.45 10.06 -1.07
N VAL A 597 -8.39 8.80 -0.65
CA VAL A 597 -8.31 7.66 -1.56
C VAL A 597 -9.50 6.73 -1.35
N LEU A 598 -10.26 6.53 -2.43
CA LEU A 598 -11.37 5.57 -2.48
C LEU A 598 -10.99 4.34 -3.29
N THR A 599 -11.69 3.24 -3.03
CA THR A 599 -11.49 1.94 -3.67
C THR A 599 -12.72 1.52 -4.47
N PRO A 600 -12.60 0.57 -5.43
CA PRO A 600 -13.75 0.03 -6.15
C PRO A 600 -14.89 -0.45 -5.22
N ILE A 601 -14.54 -1.10 -4.12
CA ILE A 601 -15.49 -1.62 -3.11
C ILE A 601 -16.23 -0.48 -2.40
N GLU A 602 -15.55 0.65 -2.14
CA GLU A 602 -16.19 1.82 -1.53
C GLU A 602 -17.14 2.51 -2.50
N ILE A 603 -16.79 2.61 -3.78
CA ILE A 603 -17.69 3.14 -4.81
C ILE A 603 -18.91 2.23 -5.01
N GLU A 604 -18.74 0.90 -4.96
CA GLU A 604 -19.87 -0.04 -5.00
C GLU A 604 -20.86 0.22 -3.85
N LYS A 605 -20.38 0.43 -2.63
CA LYS A 605 -21.26 0.76 -1.50
C LYS A 605 -22.05 2.05 -1.72
N ILE A 606 -21.47 3.04 -2.40
CA ILE A 606 -22.17 4.29 -2.76
C ILE A 606 -23.22 4.02 -3.85
N LEU A 607 -22.93 3.14 -4.81
CA LEU A 607 -23.89 2.70 -5.83
C LEU A 607 -25.07 1.95 -5.17
N ASP A 608 -24.78 0.99 -4.28
CA ASP A 608 -25.79 0.22 -3.53
C ASP A 608 -26.69 1.14 -2.70
N ALA A 609 -26.11 2.12 -2.01
CA ALA A 609 -26.85 3.11 -1.22
C ALA A 609 -27.79 3.99 -2.07
N ARG A 610 -27.55 4.08 -3.38
CA ARG A 610 -28.42 4.76 -4.35
C ARG A 610 -29.27 3.79 -5.17
N GLU A 611 -29.33 2.53 -4.77
CA GLU A 611 -30.10 1.47 -5.42
C GLU A 611 -29.65 1.22 -6.89
N ILE A 612 -28.39 1.53 -7.21
CA ILE A 612 -27.80 1.28 -8.52
C ILE A 612 -27.04 -0.05 -8.48
N THR A 613 -27.69 -1.10 -8.97
CA THR A 613 -27.12 -2.47 -9.01
C THR A 613 -26.31 -2.77 -10.27
N ASP A 614 -26.43 -1.95 -11.30
CA ASP A 614 -25.79 -2.13 -12.60
C ASP A 614 -25.33 -0.77 -13.15
N LEU A 615 -24.01 -0.55 -13.15
CA LEU A 615 -23.38 0.70 -13.59
C LEU A 615 -23.67 0.99 -15.07
N THR A 616 -23.91 -0.03 -15.90
CA THR A 616 -24.17 0.16 -17.34
C THR A 616 -25.48 0.89 -17.62
N ARG A 617 -26.39 0.94 -16.63
CA ARG A 617 -27.66 1.66 -16.70
C ARG A 617 -27.54 3.14 -16.35
N VAL A 618 -26.44 3.54 -15.70
CA VAL A 618 -26.15 4.94 -15.45
C VAL A 618 -25.90 5.62 -16.80
N PRO A 619 -26.33 6.86 -17.05
CA PRO A 619 -25.97 7.56 -18.27
C PRO A 619 -24.44 7.71 -18.43
N LYS A 620 -24.00 8.03 -19.64
CA LYS A 620 -22.58 8.24 -19.95
C LYS A 620 -22.24 9.72 -19.97
N ARG A 621 -21.04 10.07 -19.52
CA ARG A 621 -20.44 11.39 -19.66
C ARG A 621 -18.96 11.24 -19.95
N LYS A 622 -18.42 12.03 -20.88
CA LYS A 622 -16.96 12.05 -21.11
C LYS A 622 -16.22 12.51 -19.84
N LEU A 623 -15.03 11.97 -19.63
CA LEU A 623 -14.13 12.44 -18.58
C LEU A 623 -13.69 13.87 -18.89
N ASP A 624 -13.37 14.62 -17.84
CA ASP A 624 -12.77 15.92 -17.98
C ASP A 624 -11.32 15.75 -18.47
N THR A 625 -10.85 16.67 -19.31
CA THR A 625 -9.51 16.58 -19.92
C THR A 625 -8.53 17.50 -19.20
N PHE A 626 -7.34 16.98 -18.88
CA PHE A 626 -6.32 17.76 -18.19
C PHE A 626 -5.62 18.76 -19.12
N SER A 627 -5.38 18.39 -20.37
CA SER A 627 -5.05 19.29 -21.47
C SER A 627 -5.69 18.71 -22.72
N LYS A 628 -6.13 19.58 -23.63
CA LYS A 628 -6.65 19.14 -24.93
C LYS A 628 -5.59 18.36 -25.70
N ASP A 629 -4.33 18.79 -25.60
CA ASP A 629 -3.21 18.21 -26.35
C ASP A 629 -2.83 16.80 -25.87
N PHE A 630 -3.15 16.45 -24.61
CA PHE A 630 -2.88 15.11 -24.08
C PHE A 630 -3.97 14.10 -24.47
N ASN A 631 -5.23 14.54 -24.55
CA ASN A 631 -6.35 13.63 -24.78
C ASN A 631 -7.55 14.39 -25.37
N GLU A 632 -7.49 14.70 -26.67
CA GLU A 632 -8.50 15.49 -27.39
C GLU A 632 -9.91 14.87 -27.30
N ASP A 633 -10.00 13.53 -27.32
CA ASP A 633 -11.27 12.80 -27.37
C ASP A 633 -11.79 12.32 -26.01
N SER A 634 -11.03 12.51 -24.93
CA SER A 634 -11.27 11.91 -23.61
C SER A 634 -11.22 10.36 -23.63
N ALA A 635 -10.46 9.79 -24.56
CA ALA A 635 -10.29 8.36 -24.73
C ALA A 635 -9.26 7.80 -23.74
N ILE A 636 -9.49 6.61 -23.22
CA ILE A 636 -8.59 5.97 -22.26
C ILE A 636 -7.55 5.15 -23.00
N TYR A 637 -6.28 5.39 -22.65
CA TYR A 637 -5.14 4.67 -23.20
C TYR A 637 -4.36 3.96 -22.10
N SER A 638 -3.72 2.83 -22.44
CA SER A 638 -2.76 2.16 -21.57
C SER A 638 -1.34 2.30 -22.12
N HIS A 639 -0.33 2.13 -21.26
CA HIS A 639 1.05 2.00 -21.71
C HIS A 639 1.34 0.55 -22.13
N ILE A 640 2.40 0.37 -22.91
CA ILE A 640 2.95 -0.95 -23.26
C ILE A 640 3.59 -1.56 -22.01
N GLY A 641 3.48 -2.89 -21.84
CA GLY A 641 4.09 -3.62 -20.73
C GLY A 641 3.09 -4.12 -19.69
N SER A 642 3.56 -4.21 -18.45
CA SER A 642 2.83 -4.78 -17.31
C SER A 642 1.51 -4.06 -16.97
N GLY A 643 0.60 -4.80 -16.33
CA GLY A 643 -0.63 -4.27 -15.72
C GLY A 643 -0.40 -3.30 -14.54
N SER A 644 0.83 -3.18 -14.04
CA SER A 644 1.23 -2.26 -12.97
C SER A 644 1.72 -0.89 -13.48
N GLY A 645 1.71 -0.68 -14.81
CA GLY A 645 2.11 0.58 -15.43
C GLY A 645 3.24 0.45 -16.46
N GLY A 646 3.79 -0.75 -16.65
CA GLY A 646 4.75 -1.05 -17.72
C GLY A 646 6.06 -0.27 -17.63
N TYR A 647 6.55 0.01 -16.42
CA TYR A 647 7.75 0.81 -16.22
C TYR A 647 8.97 0.13 -16.84
N ALA A 648 9.16 -1.16 -16.57
CA ALA A 648 10.33 -1.88 -17.08
C ALA A 648 10.37 -1.90 -18.61
N ASP A 649 9.27 -2.23 -19.28
CA ASP A 649 9.17 -2.22 -20.76
C ASP A 649 9.48 -0.84 -21.36
N ASN A 650 8.84 0.22 -20.85
CA ASN A 650 9.01 1.56 -21.40
C ASN A 650 10.42 2.11 -21.13
N LEU A 651 11.01 1.81 -19.96
CA LEU A 651 12.37 2.21 -19.63
C LEU A 651 13.40 1.47 -20.48
N ILE A 652 13.22 0.17 -20.77
CA ILE A 652 14.09 -0.55 -21.71
C ILE A 652 14.06 0.14 -23.09
N ARG A 653 12.86 0.43 -23.62
CA ARG A 653 12.71 1.09 -24.93
C ARG A 653 13.40 2.45 -24.95
N LEU A 654 13.19 3.26 -23.90
CA LEU A 654 13.88 4.53 -23.68
C LEU A 654 15.40 4.41 -23.71
N MET A 655 15.95 3.45 -22.98
CA MET A 655 17.40 3.24 -22.87
C MET A 655 18.01 2.80 -24.20
N LEU A 656 17.35 1.88 -24.92
CA LEU A 656 17.80 1.42 -26.24
C LEU A 656 17.92 2.56 -27.25
N LEU A 657 16.97 3.49 -27.23
CA LEU A 657 16.98 4.65 -28.13
C LEU A 657 18.08 5.64 -27.80
N LYS A 658 18.22 5.99 -26.51
CA LYS A 658 19.28 6.90 -26.06
C LYS A 658 20.67 6.34 -26.37
N GLN A 659 20.87 5.04 -26.24
CA GLN A 659 22.13 4.37 -26.57
C GLN A 659 22.32 4.13 -28.09
N LYS A 660 21.46 4.70 -28.95
CA LYS A 660 21.49 4.57 -30.41
C LYS A 660 21.39 3.13 -30.92
N TYR A 661 20.82 2.23 -30.13
CA TYR A 661 20.43 0.89 -30.58
C TYR A 661 19.04 0.91 -31.22
N SER A 662 18.79 1.87 -32.11
CA SER A 662 17.48 2.10 -32.74
C SER A 662 16.98 0.91 -33.56
N PHE A 663 17.88 0.03 -34.03
CA PHE A 663 17.46 -1.22 -34.71
C PHE A 663 16.80 -2.24 -33.76
N LEU A 664 16.98 -2.10 -32.43
CA LEU A 664 16.33 -2.92 -31.40
C LEU A 664 15.07 -2.26 -30.84
N SER A 665 14.81 -0.97 -31.10
CA SER A 665 13.61 -0.28 -30.61
C SER A 665 12.35 -0.62 -31.39
N ASP A 666 12.50 -1.12 -32.62
CA ASP A 666 11.40 -1.51 -33.52
C ASP A 666 10.83 -2.92 -33.25
N THR A 667 11.37 -3.67 -32.26
CA THR A 667 10.74 -4.92 -31.87
C THR A 667 9.45 -4.63 -31.09
N ASN A 668 8.30 -4.93 -31.71
CA ASN A 668 6.99 -4.82 -31.05
C ASN A 668 6.91 -5.69 -29.79
N SER A 669 7.71 -6.77 -29.69
CA SER A 669 7.79 -7.64 -28.52
C SER A 669 9.16 -7.59 -27.85
N LEU A 670 9.14 -7.52 -26.51
CA LEU A 670 10.28 -7.77 -25.64
C LEU A 670 10.14 -9.20 -25.09
N ASP A 671 11.17 -10.04 -25.24
CA ASP A 671 11.13 -11.45 -24.82
C ASP A 671 11.44 -11.57 -23.32
N TRP A 672 10.43 -11.35 -22.50
CA TRP A 672 10.50 -11.51 -21.05
C TRP A 672 10.54 -13.00 -20.67
N LYS A 673 11.54 -13.39 -19.89
CA LYS A 673 11.67 -14.77 -19.41
C LYS A 673 11.17 -14.88 -17.99
N ALA A 674 10.18 -15.74 -17.77
CA ALA A 674 9.79 -16.13 -16.42
C ALA A 674 10.94 -16.86 -15.73
N ASN A 675 11.25 -16.47 -14.49
CA ASN A 675 12.19 -17.18 -13.64
C ASN A 675 11.42 -18.28 -12.87
N ARG A 676 11.42 -18.24 -11.54
CA ARG A 676 10.86 -19.31 -10.70
C ARG A 676 9.34 -19.43 -10.79
N ASN A 677 8.66 -18.38 -11.25
CA ASN A 677 7.21 -18.29 -11.39
C ASN A 677 6.85 -17.15 -12.36
N ALA A 678 5.59 -17.11 -12.80
CA ALA A 678 5.07 -16.09 -13.72
C ALA A 678 5.12 -14.65 -13.16
N ASP A 679 5.19 -14.50 -11.82
CA ASP A 679 5.30 -13.21 -11.13
C ASP A 679 6.74 -12.68 -10.99
N PHE A 680 7.71 -13.40 -11.57
CA PHE A 680 9.10 -12.97 -11.65
C PHE A 680 9.56 -13.08 -13.11
N LEU A 681 9.59 -11.94 -13.80
CA LEU A 681 10.10 -11.84 -15.17
C LEU A 681 11.46 -11.16 -15.19
N GLU A 682 12.34 -11.61 -16.08
CA GLU A 682 13.65 -11.02 -16.31
C GLU A 682 13.90 -10.82 -17.80
N LEU A 683 14.64 -9.77 -18.11
CA LEU A 683 15.08 -9.49 -19.46
C LEU A 683 16.52 -8.98 -19.44
N PHE A 684 17.35 -9.62 -20.26
CA PHE A 684 18.75 -9.28 -20.44
C PHE A 684 19.00 -8.97 -21.92
N ILE A 685 19.48 -7.76 -22.20
CA ILE A 685 19.84 -7.35 -23.56
C ILE A 685 21.36 -7.41 -23.70
N TYR A 686 21.83 -8.13 -24.72
CA TYR A 686 23.24 -8.29 -25.03
C TYR A 686 23.57 -7.61 -26.35
N GLN A 687 24.79 -7.07 -26.47
CA GLN A 687 25.29 -6.56 -27.74
C GLN A 687 25.57 -7.74 -28.67
N LYS A 688 25.08 -7.71 -29.91
CA LYS A 688 25.58 -8.64 -30.93
C LYS A 688 26.97 -8.18 -31.38
N GLU A 689 27.95 -9.05 -31.18
CA GLU A 689 29.37 -9.06 -31.60
C GLU A 689 30.45 -8.57 -30.61
N HIS A 690 31.20 -9.53 -30.07
CA HIS A 690 32.68 -9.57 -30.18
C HIS A 690 33.16 -11.03 -30.19
N ASN A 691 33.88 -11.41 -31.26
CA ASN A 691 34.52 -12.72 -31.48
C ASN A 691 35.73 -12.96 -30.56
N ASN A 692 35.56 -12.86 -29.24
CA ASN A 692 36.59 -13.27 -28.27
C ASN A 692 36.02 -14.35 -27.35
N VAL A 693 36.50 -15.57 -27.54
CA VAL A 693 35.94 -16.82 -26.99
C VAL A 693 36.14 -17.00 -25.47
N ASN A 694 36.70 -16.03 -24.73
CA ASN A 694 37.13 -16.23 -23.34
C ASN A 694 36.71 -15.17 -22.30
N GLU A 695 35.76 -14.27 -22.59
CA GLU A 695 35.20 -13.36 -21.58
C GLU A 695 33.70 -13.59 -21.39
N SER A 696 33.25 -13.60 -20.13
CA SER A 696 31.83 -13.66 -19.78
C SER A 696 31.12 -12.41 -20.33
N ILE A 697 30.23 -12.59 -21.31
CA ILE A 697 29.48 -11.49 -21.92
C ILE A 697 28.55 -10.86 -20.88
N LYS A 698 28.82 -9.62 -20.49
CA LYS A 698 27.95 -8.84 -19.60
C LYS A 698 26.79 -8.25 -20.41
N PRO A 699 25.54 -8.29 -19.91
CA PRO A 699 24.42 -7.62 -20.58
C PRO A 699 24.61 -6.09 -20.60
N ILE A 700 24.13 -5.44 -21.66
CA ILE A 700 24.06 -3.97 -21.78
C ILE A 700 22.97 -3.42 -20.85
N LEU A 701 21.81 -4.10 -20.82
CA LEU A 701 20.68 -3.75 -19.97
C LEU A 701 20.16 -5.02 -19.29
N SER A 702 19.91 -4.93 -17.99
CA SER A 702 19.33 -6.01 -17.19
C SER A 702 18.15 -5.51 -16.36
N PHE A 703 16.96 -6.02 -16.62
CA PHE A 703 15.71 -5.57 -16.00
C PHE A 703 14.97 -6.76 -15.37
N ALA A 704 14.22 -6.49 -14.31
CA ALA A 704 13.32 -7.47 -13.70
C ALA A 704 11.96 -6.86 -13.34
N ILE A 705 10.91 -7.68 -13.42
CA ILE A 705 9.59 -7.40 -12.87
C ILE A 705 9.33 -8.41 -11.75
N LEU A 706 9.04 -7.92 -10.55
CA LEU A 706 8.87 -8.70 -9.33
C LEU A 706 7.53 -8.40 -8.67
N ASN A 707 6.58 -9.32 -8.82
CA ASN A 707 5.28 -9.23 -8.15
C ASN A 707 5.24 -10.18 -6.94
N GLY A 708 4.66 -9.71 -5.83
CA GLY A 708 4.42 -10.52 -4.64
C GLY A 708 5.59 -10.56 -3.64
N PHE A 709 5.24 -10.61 -2.35
CA PHE A 709 6.22 -10.65 -1.25
C PHE A 709 7.21 -11.81 -1.28
N ARG A 710 6.82 -12.95 -1.86
CA ARG A 710 7.74 -14.08 -2.07
C ARG A 710 8.92 -13.69 -2.96
N ASN A 711 8.65 -12.98 -4.05
CA ASN A 711 9.67 -12.54 -4.99
C ASN A 711 10.47 -11.37 -4.40
N ILE A 712 9.82 -10.47 -3.64
CA ILE A 712 10.50 -9.41 -2.86
C ILE A 712 11.50 -9.99 -1.86
N GLN A 713 11.14 -11.03 -1.10
CA GLN A 713 12.07 -11.69 -0.18
C GLN A 713 13.27 -12.32 -0.90
N ASN A 714 13.06 -12.86 -2.11
CA ASN A 714 14.15 -13.36 -2.94
C ASN A 714 15.10 -12.23 -3.37
N LEU A 715 14.57 -11.08 -3.78
CA LEU A 715 15.37 -9.89 -4.07
C LEU A 715 16.19 -9.45 -2.86
N VAL A 716 15.57 -9.32 -1.69
CA VAL A 716 16.25 -8.97 -0.44
C VAL A 716 17.42 -9.92 -0.17
N ASN A 717 17.21 -11.23 -0.34
CA ASN A 717 18.28 -12.22 -0.16
C ASN A 717 19.41 -12.07 -1.20
N ARG A 718 19.10 -11.71 -2.46
CA ARG A 718 20.10 -11.43 -3.49
C ARG A 718 20.92 -10.18 -3.17
N LEU A 719 20.27 -9.10 -2.71
CA LEU A 719 20.93 -7.86 -2.28
C LEU A 719 21.83 -8.08 -1.05
N LYS A 720 21.36 -8.82 -0.03
CA LYS A 720 22.18 -9.19 1.15
C LYS A 720 23.45 -9.93 0.77
N ARG A 721 23.38 -10.78 -0.25
CA ARG A 721 24.52 -11.56 -0.78
C ARG A 721 25.37 -10.78 -1.79
N LYS A 722 25.03 -9.51 -2.07
CA LYS A 722 25.67 -8.68 -3.11
C LYS A 722 25.69 -9.37 -4.48
N ASN A 723 24.62 -10.12 -4.79
CA ASN A 723 24.49 -10.94 -6.00
C ASN A 723 23.25 -10.50 -6.81
N CYS A 724 23.08 -9.19 -6.97
CA CYS A 724 22.00 -8.59 -7.74
C CYS A 724 22.61 -7.77 -8.87
N HIS A 725 22.26 -8.10 -10.11
CA HIS A 725 22.93 -7.57 -11.31
C HIS A 725 21.99 -6.81 -12.26
N TYR A 726 20.81 -6.42 -11.77
CA TYR A 726 19.86 -5.63 -12.57
C TYR A 726 20.24 -4.15 -12.55
N ASP A 727 19.95 -3.46 -13.64
CA ASP A 727 19.95 -2.01 -13.74
C ASP A 727 18.67 -1.43 -13.12
N PHE A 728 17.51 -2.06 -13.41
CA PHE A 728 16.22 -1.62 -12.91
C PHE A 728 15.32 -2.79 -12.49
N ILE A 729 14.52 -2.57 -11.45
CA ILE A 729 13.53 -3.52 -10.95
C ILE A 729 12.19 -2.82 -10.77
N GLU A 730 11.19 -3.27 -11.52
CA GLU A 730 9.78 -2.96 -11.27
C GLU A 730 9.26 -3.92 -10.19
N VAL A 731 8.72 -3.40 -9.09
CA VAL A 731 8.30 -4.21 -7.95
C VAL A 731 6.89 -3.87 -7.48
N SER A 732 6.08 -4.91 -7.25
CA SER A 732 4.75 -4.80 -6.68
C SER A 732 4.57 -5.78 -5.51
N ALA A 733 3.92 -5.32 -4.45
CA ALA A 733 3.66 -6.13 -3.25
C ALA A 733 2.62 -7.24 -3.47
N CYS A 734 1.65 -7.00 -4.35
CA CYS A 734 0.62 -7.97 -4.72
C CYS A 734 1.15 -8.96 -5.79
N PRO A 735 0.86 -10.27 -5.69
CA PRO A 735 1.00 -11.20 -6.82
C PRO A 735 0.18 -10.69 -8.01
N LYS A 736 0.63 -10.91 -9.25
CA LYS A 736 0.07 -10.34 -10.49
C LYS A 736 0.02 -8.80 -10.56
N GLY A 737 0.69 -8.11 -9.65
CA GLY A 737 0.81 -6.65 -9.68
C GLY A 737 -0.47 -5.91 -9.30
N CYS A 738 -0.62 -4.66 -9.78
CA CYS A 738 -1.73 -3.79 -9.40
C CYS A 738 -3.11 -4.25 -9.91
N LEU A 739 -3.14 -5.09 -10.96
CA LEU A 739 -4.38 -5.68 -11.47
C LEU A 739 -5.00 -6.69 -10.49
N ASN A 740 -4.23 -7.18 -9.52
CA ASN A 740 -4.73 -8.03 -8.43
C ASN A 740 -4.56 -7.32 -7.06
N GLY A 741 -4.79 -6.00 -7.06
CA GLY A 741 -4.70 -5.17 -5.87
C GLY A 741 -5.72 -5.57 -4.79
N GLY A 742 -5.33 -5.44 -3.52
CA GLY A 742 -6.14 -5.92 -2.39
C GLY A 742 -7.54 -5.31 -2.23
N ALA A 743 -7.79 -4.16 -2.86
CA ALA A 743 -9.07 -3.45 -2.78
C ALA A 743 -9.95 -3.60 -4.03
N GLN A 744 -9.61 -4.53 -4.92
CA GLN A 744 -10.46 -4.90 -6.06
C GLN A 744 -11.61 -5.83 -5.64
N PHE A 745 -12.62 -5.97 -6.50
CA PHE A 745 -13.74 -6.87 -6.28
C PHE A 745 -13.28 -8.33 -6.15
N LYS A 746 -13.72 -9.03 -5.09
CA LYS A 746 -13.32 -10.41 -4.78
C LYS A 746 -14.40 -11.47 -5.08
N ASP A 747 -15.68 -11.08 -5.13
CA ASP A 747 -16.82 -12.00 -5.21
C ASP A 747 -17.62 -11.90 -6.53
N ASN A 748 -18.22 -13.05 -6.89
CA ASN A 748 -18.96 -13.38 -8.11
C ASN A 748 -19.83 -12.24 -8.68
N LEU A 749 -19.52 -11.91 -9.93
CA LEU A 749 -20.22 -10.95 -10.76
C LEU A 749 -21.48 -11.60 -11.34
N THR A 750 -22.63 -11.20 -10.82
CA THR A 750 -24.01 -11.51 -11.29
C THR A 750 -24.34 -12.97 -11.64
N THR A 751 -25.23 -13.53 -10.82
CA THR A 751 -26.25 -14.54 -11.13
C THR A 751 -26.60 -14.69 -12.62
N SER A 752 -26.05 -15.71 -13.28
CA SER A 752 -26.77 -16.64 -14.17
C SER A 752 -25.92 -17.82 -14.68
N ILE A 753 -24.65 -17.95 -14.28
CA ILE A 753 -23.87 -19.17 -14.53
C ILE A 753 -23.23 -19.61 -13.21
N LYS A 754 -23.76 -20.68 -12.62
CA LYS A 754 -23.10 -21.39 -11.51
C LYS A 754 -21.90 -22.14 -12.08
N GLN A 755 -20.73 -21.54 -12.06
CA GLN A 755 -19.45 -22.25 -12.17
C GLN A 755 -18.48 -21.72 -11.11
N SER A 756 -17.70 -22.65 -10.59
CA SER A 756 -16.80 -22.50 -9.45
C SER A 756 -15.62 -21.56 -9.76
N ASP A 757 -15.04 -21.03 -8.68
CA ASP A 757 -13.69 -20.48 -8.58
C ASP A 757 -13.50 -19.01 -8.97
N GLY A 758 -13.14 -18.19 -7.96
CA GLY A 758 -12.73 -16.78 -8.10
C GLY A 758 -11.46 -16.53 -8.93
N LEU A 759 -10.98 -17.52 -9.70
CA LEU A 759 -9.93 -17.35 -10.72
C LEU A 759 -10.41 -16.52 -11.92
N MET A 760 -11.70 -16.64 -12.28
CA MET A 760 -12.27 -16.01 -13.48
C MET A 760 -12.29 -14.48 -13.41
N THR A 761 -12.42 -13.88 -12.24
CA THR A 761 -12.52 -12.42 -12.10
C THR A 761 -11.19 -11.74 -12.45
N GLN A 762 -10.05 -12.30 -12.07
CA GLN A 762 -8.75 -11.66 -12.32
C GLN A 762 -8.31 -11.75 -13.78
N GLU A 763 -8.53 -12.88 -14.43
CA GLU A 763 -8.22 -13.05 -15.85
C GLU A 763 -9.05 -12.10 -16.72
N LEU A 764 -10.30 -11.84 -16.32
CA LEU A 764 -11.14 -10.82 -16.96
C LEU A 764 -10.58 -9.41 -16.76
N VAL A 765 -10.14 -9.05 -15.55
CA VAL A 765 -9.50 -7.74 -15.28
C VAL A 765 -8.26 -7.55 -16.16
N GLU A 766 -7.40 -8.55 -16.26
CA GLU A 766 -6.24 -8.55 -17.16
C GLU A 766 -6.65 -8.41 -18.62
N THR A 767 -7.62 -9.21 -19.07
CA THR A 767 -8.12 -9.20 -20.45
C THR A 767 -8.62 -7.82 -20.85
N PHE A 768 -9.50 -7.23 -20.03
CA PHE A 768 -10.06 -5.90 -20.29
C PHE A 768 -8.98 -4.80 -20.27
N TYR A 769 -8.02 -4.86 -19.35
CA TYR A 769 -6.91 -3.92 -19.32
C TYR A 769 -6.05 -4.00 -20.59
N HIS A 770 -5.75 -5.21 -21.06
CA HIS A 770 -4.91 -5.41 -22.25
C HIS A 770 -5.61 -5.10 -23.58
N GLN A 771 -6.94 -5.03 -23.61
CA GLN A 771 -7.72 -4.57 -24.76
C GLN A 771 -7.66 -3.05 -25.00
N LEU A 772 -7.21 -2.26 -24.01
CA LEU A 772 -7.10 -0.81 -24.18
C LEU A 772 -6.14 -0.44 -25.32
N PRO A 773 -6.48 0.58 -26.12
CA PRO A 773 -5.54 1.13 -27.08
C PRO A 773 -4.28 1.61 -26.34
N LYS A 774 -3.13 1.43 -26.99
CA LYS A 774 -1.86 1.90 -26.45
C LYS A 774 -1.69 3.38 -26.76
N THR A 775 -1.16 4.13 -25.80
CA THR A 775 -0.90 5.56 -25.99
C THR A 775 0.10 5.80 -27.11
N ASP A 776 -0.12 6.85 -27.91
CA ASP A 776 0.79 7.31 -28.95
C ASP A 776 1.98 8.09 -28.38
N PHE A 777 1.92 8.50 -27.10
CA PHE A 777 3.04 9.00 -26.30
C PHE A 777 4.02 7.88 -25.93
N SER A 778 4.33 7.01 -26.89
CA SER A 778 5.46 6.10 -26.77
C SER A 778 6.69 6.96 -26.49
N ILE A 779 7.29 6.74 -25.32
CA ILE A 779 8.46 7.52 -24.89
C ILE A 779 9.64 7.30 -25.87
N SER A 780 9.47 6.36 -26.80
CA SER A 780 10.42 5.96 -27.81
C SER A 780 10.59 6.90 -29.01
N HIS A 781 9.70 7.87 -29.27
CA HIS A 781 9.75 8.57 -30.58
C HIS A 781 9.58 10.09 -30.58
N ASN A 782 9.08 10.75 -29.53
CA ASN A 782 8.71 12.16 -29.61
C ASN A 782 9.05 12.99 -28.35
N ASP A 783 10.35 13.26 -28.13
CA ASP A 783 10.81 14.18 -27.06
C ASP A 783 10.18 15.59 -27.21
N HIS A 784 9.92 16.00 -28.46
CA HIS A 784 9.24 17.26 -28.77
C HIS A 784 7.83 17.34 -28.16
N ARG A 785 7.02 16.28 -28.29
CA ARG A 785 5.64 16.27 -27.75
C ARG A 785 5.63 16.25 -26.22
N THR A 786 6.56 15.52 -25.60
CA THR A 786 6.70 15.53 -24.14
C THR A 786 7.08 16.93 -23.66
N LYS A 787 8.00 17.60 -24.36
CA LYS A 787 8.37 18.98 -24.04
C LYS A 787 7.21 19.95 -24.21
N GLU A 788 6.49 19.88 -25.34
CA GLU A 788 5.27 20.69 -25.57
C GLU A 788 4.22 20.46 -24.47
N LEU A 789 4.03 19.20 -24.05
CA LEU A 789 3.13 18.87 -22.95
C LEU A 789 3.58 19.49 -21.64
N TYR A 790 4.88 19.44 -21.31
CA TYR A 790 5.41 20.04 -20.09
C TYR A 790 5.27 21.56 -20.13
N ASP A 791 5.60 22.19 -21.25
CA ASP A 791 5.47 23.63 -21.46
C ASP A 791 4.00 24.07 -21.33
N HIS A 792 3.07 23.33 -21.96
CA HIS A 792 1.64 23.60 -21.89
C HIS A 792 1.07 23.44 -20.47
N LEU A 793 1.56 22.44 -19.72
CA LEU A 793 1.16 22.20 -18.33
C LEU A 793 1.94 23.07 -17.32
N GLY A 794 2.87 23.91 -17.79
CA GLY A 794 3.73 24.72 -16.94
C GLY A 794 4.57 23.89 -15.97
N ILE A 795 5.04 22.71 -16.41
CA ILE A 795 5.91 21.80 -15.65
C ILE A 795 7.35 22.24 -15.87
N ASP A 796 7.80 23.17 -15.03
CA ASP A 796 9.19 23.65 -14.96
C ASP A 796 10.06 22.77 -14.04
N GLU A 797 11.37 23.00 -14.02
CA GLU A 797 12.31 22.24 -13.18
C GLU A 797 12.00 22.35 -11.68
N ASN A 798 11.52 23.51 -11.22
CA ASN A 798 11.14 23.71 -9.83
C ASN A 798 9.94 22.84 -9.45
N PHE A 799 8.96 22.73 -10.34
CA PHE A 799 7.81 21.87 -10.12
C PHE A 799 8.18 20.39 -10.24
N ILE A 800 9.06 20.00 -11.15
CA ILE A 800 9.60 18.63 -11.22
C ILE A 800 10.30 18.24 -9.92
N ALA A 801 10.98 19.18 -9.24
CA ALA A 801 11.58 18.90 -7.93
C ALA A 801 10.55 18.44 -6.89
N THR A 802 9.30 18.93 -6.97
CA THR A 802 8.20 18.50 -6.09
C THR A 802 7.73 17.07 -6.37
N PHE A 803 8.06 16.49 -7.53
CA PHE A 803 7.77 15.08 -7.83
C PHE A 803 8.69 14.12 -7.06
N ARG A 804 9.69 14.62 -6.33
CA ARG A 804 10.60 13.79 -5.54
C ARG A 804 10.13 13.68 -4.08
N THR A 805 10.40 12.53 -3.47
CA THR A 805 10.15 12.23 -2.06
C THR A 805 11.34 11.45 -1.49
N ASN A 806 11.53 11.54 -0.18
CA ASN A 806 12.52 10.76 0.54
C ASN A 806 11.85 9.66 1.36
N PHE A 807 12.55 8.53 1.51
CA PHE A 807 12.13 7.40 2.34
C PHE A 807 13.11 7.23 3.50
N LYS A 808 12.62 6.89 4.68
CA LYS A 808 13.44 6.76 5.90
C LYS A 808 13.24 5.40 6.56
N ALA A 809 14.30 4.86 7.13
CA ALA A 809 14.24 3.59 7.86
C ALA A 809 13.56 3.80 9.22
N VAL A 810 12.63 2.92 9.57
CA VAL A 810 12.00 2.94 10.89
C VAL A 810 12.94 2.21 11.87
N THR A 811 13.60 2.96 12.75
CA THR A 811 14.50 2.37 13.76
C THR A 811 13.67 1.77 14.90
N ASN A 812 13.96 0.51 15.27
CA ASN A 812 13.21 -0.23 16.29
C ASN A 812 13.27 0.45 17.67
N ASN A 813 12.20 1.18 18.02
CA ASN A 813 11.62 1.26 19.36
C ASN A 813 10.15 1.70 19.20
N PHE A 814 9.23 0.78 19.43
CA PHE A 814 7.79 1.03 19.40
C PHE A 814 7.41 2.07 20.47
N ASN A 815 7.18 3.31 20.04
CA ASN A 815 6.41 4.32 20.77
C ASN A 815 5.66 5.18 19.74
N LEU A 816 4.42 4.76 19.43
CA LEU A 816 3.56 5.24 18.34
C LEU A 816 2.97 6.64 18.54
N LEU A 817 3.47 7.43 19.49
CA LEU A 817 2.99 8.79 19.77
C LEU A 817 4.10 9.85 19.70
N ASN A 818 5.37 9.47 19.48
CA ASN A 818 6.52 10.38 19.62
C ASN A 818 7.58 10.26 18.49
N SER A 819 7.24 9.84 17.27
CA SER A 819 8.24 9.76 16.20
C SER A 819 7.99 10.75 15.06
N GLU A 820 8.98 11.62 14.85
CA GLU A 820 9.26 12.36 13.62
C GLU A 820 9.07 11.47 12.38
N TRP A 821 8.29 11.95 11.40
CA TRP A 821 8.19 11.39 10.04
C TRP A 821 9.07 12.18 9.07
#